data_AF-A0A2C9XXN7-F1
#
_entry.id   AF-A0A2C9XXN7-F1
#
_cell.length_a   1.000
_cell.length_b   1.000
_cell.length_c   1.000
_cell.angle_alpha   90.00
_cell.angle_beta   90.00
_cell.angle_gamma   90.00
#
_symmetry.space_group_name_H-M   'P 1'
#
loop_
_entity.id
_entity.type
_entity.pdbx_description
1 polymer ?
#
loop_
_entity_poly.entity_id
_entity_poly.type
_entity_poly.pdbx_seq_one_letter_code
_entity_poly.pdbx_strand_id
1 'polypeptide(L)'
;MRGITVSIRGAIVASLVWVCLAYVFSASHGPLTGPAFVGWFVLPLLLIWGGVWILSSVLGKTAKVESAESAVTAKPTRAENKVVHSDGLTRFYARSFDLLLWSFLVGYPIGLIVAEGLPLFAGAVGSHGLNFAIALYASISCLLLASSLGLDALIYRLFGNTPGKALLGITVHTRTGDRLSPGQYLNRNFSIWARGFAFGLPLLSFVAVCVSGVTLWKKGATRWDSYWGYEVNKTPQKTWRVAVFMVVGVLLLTFTRMSARELGNSLAAIVVADRMVGSVPTSSAASRTTPPNATLSQSVAEQQPVAQQNSEKIVSRAIATATWRNPISGLPALLDSRWQEDSAHEDQDNPLLFITQNGDRVMSVQPVISEPYSGDFYKPVTALKKRVESGRVVFEGEGFGVPGPQTAALYPYVGQRGEPRVRPFMRAWVFEGSGTYWMILYAADASVTQPDEAARAFFSAVLKSTRVDQPATDLTATESPIRWLNPVTGNTVKLAAHWGFNPYVPSKANPWAYTSLLRCSQIVGAPCGGGEEAVGVRYFPDSGDSPQNLQEFAQTMHAAKDPVYPLLVQAREEMRNGRHVWEGESMGYAALTGGYHTEFVRFWLFRSNNGFWRVTYAAEPSFPRDTKDAEEFFNDVFSTTTP
;
A
#
# COMPACT_ATOMS: atom_id res chain seq x y z
N MET A 1 -36.30 -16.27 -40.70
CA MET A 1 -34.92 -15.99 -40.22
C MET A 1 -34.34 -14.64 -40.65
N ARG A 2 -34.99 -13.81 -41.51
CA ARG A 2 -34.46 -12.48 -41.92
C ARG A 2 -34.71 -11.32 -40.94
N GLY A 3 -35.55 -11.49 -39.91
CA GLY A 3 -35.92 -10.41 -38.98
C GLY A 3 -34.97 -10.16 -37.80
N ILE A 4 -34.06 -11.09 -37.47
CA ILE A 4 -33.26 -11.02 -36.22
C ILE A 4 -31.86 -10.41 -36.45
N THR A 5 -31.29 -10.54 -37.65
CA THR A 5 -29.99 -9.95 -38.00
C THR A 5 -29.98 -8.40 -38.01
N VAL A 6 -31.16 -7.77 -38.07
CA VAL A 6 -31.31 -6.31 -37.98
C VAL A 6 -31.11 -5.81 -36.52
N SER A 7 -31.33 -6.65 -35.51
CA SER A 7 -31.30 -6.24 -34.09
C SER A 7 -29.89 -6.06 -33.53
N ILE A 8 -28.93 -6.93 -33.87
CA ILE A 8 -27.56 -6.86 -33.30
C ILE A 8 -26.77 -5.70 -33.90
N ARG A 9 -26.90 -5.47 -35.22
CA ARG A 9 -26.25 -4.33 -35.89
C ARG A 9 -26.82 -3.01 -35.38
N GLY A 10 -28.15 -2.92 -35.21
CA GLY A 10 -28.80 -1.76 -34.59
C GLY A 10 -28.31 -1.50 -33.17
N ALA A 11 -28.10 -2.56 -32.38
CA ALA A 11 -27.60 -2.44 -31.01
C ALA A 11 -26.15 -1.95 -30.92
N ILE A 12 -25.29 -2.45 -31.80
CA ILE A 12 -23.90 -2.00 -31.89
C ILE A 12 -23.85 -0.53 -32.33
N VAL A 13 -24.59 -0.16 -33.37
CA VAL A 13 -24.65 1.23 -33.86
C VAL A 13 -25.19 2.17 -32.79
N ALA A 14 -26.30 1.82 -32.12
CA ALA A 14 -26.86 2.64 -31.05
C ALA A 14 -25.91 2.79 -29.85
N SER A 15 -25.17 1.73 -29.49
CA SER A 15 -24.19 1.79 -28.41
C SER A 15 -22.98 2.64 -28.79
N LEU A 16 -22.51 2.56 -30.04
CA LEU A 16 -21.43 3.42 -30.55
C LEU A 16 -21.86 4.89 -30.59
N VAL A 17 -23.07 5.19 -31.06
CA VAL A 17 -23.64 6.55 -31.02
C VAL A 17 -23.74 7.07 -29.59
N TRP A 18 -24.15 6.23 -28.63
CA TRP A 18 -24.24 6.61 -27.22
C TRP A 18 -22.88 6.90 -26.58
N VAL A 19 -21.86 6.11 -26.93
CA VAL A 19 -20.46 6.36 -26.50
C VAL A 19 -19.92 7.65 -27.11
N CYS A 20 -20.21 7.93 -28.38
CA CYS A 20 -19.83 9.19 -29.01
C CYS A 20 -20.52 10.40 -28.36
N LEU A 21 -21.82 10.29 -28.01
CA LEU A 21 -22.53 11.33 -27.28
C LEU A 21 -21.94 11.56 -25.88
N ALA A 22 -21.58 10.49 -25.16
CA ALA A 22 -20.91 10.58 -23.87
C ALA A 22 -19.55 11.28 -23.98
N TYR A 23 -18.78 10.98 -25.02
CA TYR A 23 -17.49 11.61 -25.30
C TYR A 23 -17.63 13.10 -25.63
N VAL A 24 -18.56 13.49 -26.51
CA VAL A 24 -18.83 14.90 -26.87
C VAL A 24 -19.34 15.69 -25.67
N PHE A 25 -20.19 15.08 -24.84
CA PHE A 25 -20.67 15.71 -23.60
C PHE A 25 -19.54 15.92 -22.59
N SER A 26 -18.65 14.93 -22.41
CA SER A 26 -17.46 15.06 -21.57
C SER A 26 -16.49 16.13 -22.09
N ALA A 27 -16.38 16.31 -23.40
CA ALA A 27 -15.49 17.33 -23.97
C ALA A 27 -16.01 18.76 -23.76
N SER A 28 -17.34 18.95 -23.60
CA SER A 28 -17.98 20.26 -23.49
C SER A 28 -18.22 20.75 -22.06
N HIS A 29 -18.18 19.85 -21.06
CA HIS A 29 -18.52 20.18 -19.67
C HIS A 29 -17.39 19.87 -18.67
N GLY A 30 -16.16 19.69 -19.16
CA GLY A 30 -15.00 19.31 -18.35
C GLY A 30 -14.95 17.79 -18.05
N PRO A 31 -13.86 17.30 -17.43
CA PRO A 31 -13.71 15.88 -17.15
C PRO A 31 -14.82 15.42 -16.19
N LEU A 32 -15.75 14.60 -16.71
CA LEU A 32 -16.78 13.98 -15.90
C LEU A 32 -16.12 13.11 -14.84
N THR A 33 -16.47 13.32 -13.57
CA THR A 33 -16.07 12.41 -12.51
C THR A 33 -16.60 10.99 -12.81
N GLY A 34 -15.83 9.95 -12.48
CA GLY A 34 -16.24 8.56 -12.73
C GLY A 34 -17.69 8.22 -12.31
N PRO A 35 -18.17 8.67 -11.13
CA PRO A 35 -19.56 8.48 -10.72
C PRO A 35 -20.58 9.19 -11.64
N ALA A 36 -20.27 10.41 -12.10
CA ALA A 36 -21.13 11.12 -13.05
C ALA A 36 -21.18 10.40 -14.40
N PHE A 37 -20.05 9.88 -14.90
CA PHE A 37 -20.02 9.10 -16.13
C PHE A 37 -20.88 7.83 -16.04
N VAL A 38 -20.73 7.07 -14.95
CA VAL A 38 -21.52 5.85 -14.73
C VAL A 38 -23.01 6.16 -14.54
N GLY A 39 -23.33 7.19 -13.75
CA GLY A 39 -24.70 7.60 -13.47
C GLY A 39 -25.45 8.15 -14.68
N TRP A 40 -24.80 9.01 -15.47
CA TRP A 40 -25.45 9.68 -16.60
C TRP A 40 -25.37 8.92 -17.92
N PHE A 41 -24.41 8.01 -18.10
CA PHE A 41 -24.21 7.35 -19.40
C PHE A 41 -24.33 5.83 -19.36
N VAL A 42 -23.73 5.16 -18.37
CA VAL A 42 -23.72 3.69 -18.31
C VAL A 42 -25.05 3.13 -17.80
N LEU A 43 -25.56 3.68 -16.69
CA LEU A 43 -26.82 3.24 -16.09
C LEU A 43 -28.03 3.44 -17.04
N PRO A 44 -28.20 4.60 -17.70
CA PRO A 44 -29.30 4.79 -18.65
C PRO A 44 -29.20 3.86 -19.85
N LEU A 45 -27.99 3.62 -20.37
CA LEU A 45 -27.77 2.67 -21.46
C LEU A 45 -28.19 1.25 -21.06
N LEU A 46 -27.78 0.79 -19.87
CA LEU A 46 -28.17 -0.51 -19.32
C LEU A 46 -29.68 -0.62 -19.07
N LEU A 47 -30.31 0.47 -18.59
CA LEU A 47 -31.75 0.51 -18.36
C LEU A 47 -32.56 0.52 -19.66
N ILE A 48 -32.12 1.26 -20.68
CA ILE A 48 -32.72 1.26 -22.02
C ILE A 48 -32.61 -0.13 -22.64
N TRP A 49 -31.42 -0.75 -22.59
CA TRP A 49 -31.22 -2.10 -23.13
C TRP A 49 -32.01 -3.16 -22.37
N GLY A 50 -31.98 -3.10 -21.03
CA GLY A 50 -32.77 -3.98 -20.17
C GLY A 50 -34.26 -3.83 -20.42
N GLY A 51 -34.75 -2.58 -20.53
CA GLY A 51 -36.15 -2.25 -20.81
C GLY A 51 -36.62 -2.76 -22.17
N VAL A 52 -35.88 -2.49 -23.25
CA VAL A 52 -36.20 -2.96 -24.61
C VAL A 52 -36.23 -4.50 -24.68
N TRP A 53 -35.33 -5.17 -23.97
CA TRP A 53 -35.32 -6.64 -23.91
C TRP A 53 -36.48 -7.21 -23.09
N ILE A 54 -36.83 -6.58 -21.97
CA ILE A 54 -38.01 -6.97 -21.19
C ILE A 54 -39.27 -6.76 -22.03
N LEU A 55 -39.43 -5.59 -22.67
CA LEU A 55 -40.59 -5.29 -23.51
C LEU A 55 -40.72 -6.25 -24.69
N SER A 56 -39.64 -6.55 -25.41
CA SER A 56 -39.65 -7.51 -26.52
C SER A 56 -39.92 -8.94 -26.07
N SER A 57 -39.54 -9.31 -24.83
CA SER A 57 -39.86 -10.63 -24.26
C SER A 57 -41.31 -10.76 -23.79
N VAL A 58 -41.96 -9.65 -23.43
CA VAL A 58 -43.38 -9.58 -23.03
C VAL A 58 -44.27 -9.50 -24.26
N LEU A 59 -43.94 -8.64 -25.23
CA LEU A 59 -44.68 -8.46 -26.47
C LEU A 59 -44.46 -9.61 -27.47
N GLY A 60 -43.30 -10.28 -27.44
CA GLY A 60 -43.04 -11.45 -28.28
C GLY A 60 -43.82 -12.71 -27.90
N LYS A 61 -44.52 -12.72 -26.77
CA LYS A 61 -45.37 -13.85 -26.33
C LYS A 61 -46.76 -13.83 -26.95
N THR A 62 -47.28 -12.68 -27.39
CA THR A 62 -48.64 -12.61 -27.96
C THR A 62 -48.66 -13.07 -29.42
N ALA A 63 -47.58 -12.88 -30.18
CA ALA A 63 -47.55 -13.22 -31.60
C ALA A 63 -47.27 -14.71 -31.94
N LYS A 64 -46.93 -15.55 -30.96
CA LYS A 64 -46.46 -16.93 -31.22
C LYS A 64 -47.35 -18.04 -30.66
N VAL A 65 -48.48 -17.69 -30.07
CA VAL A 65 -49.46 -18.67 -29.54
C VAL A 65 -50.42 -19.16 -30.62
N GLU A 66 -50.67 -18.39 -31.70
CA GLU A 66 -51.61 -18.81 -32.76
C GLU A 66 -51.05 -19.76 -33.84
N SER A 67 -49.72 -19.95 -33.95
CA SER A 67 -49.13 -20.69 -35.08
C SER A 67 -48.64 -22.11 -34.73
N ALA A 68 -48.79 -22.56 -33.48
CA ALA A 68 -48.25 -23.85 -33.03
C ALA A 68 -49.29 -24.98 -32.96
N GLU A 69 -50.57 -24.73 -33.28
CA GLU A 69 -51.66 -25.72 -33.15
C GLU A 69 -51.94 -26.52 -34.44
N SER A 70 -51.15 -26.34 -35.50
CA SER A 70 -51.31 -27.11 -36.74
C SER A 70 -49.95 -27.53 -37.31
N ALA A 71 -49.32 -28.56 -36.73
CA ALA A 71 -48.49 -29.53 -37.43
C ALA A 71 -47.70 -30.41 -36.46
N VAL A 72 -48.31 -31.47 -35.89
CA VAL A 72 -47.54 -32.68 -35.51
C VAL A 72 -48.43 -33.93 -35.59
N THR A 73 -48.45 -34.56 -36.75
CA THR A 73 -48.72 -35.99 -36.93
C THR A 73 -47.59 -36.60 -37.73
N ALA A 74 -46.47 -36.90 -37.08
CA ALA A 74 -45.48 -37.85 -37.58
C ALA A 74 -44.64 -38.38 -36.39
N LYS A 75 -44.77 -39.68 -36.13
CA LYS A 75 -44.07 -40.42 -35.08
C LYS A 75 -42.75 -40.97 -35.65
N PRO A 76 -41.57 -40.67 -35.09
CA PRO A 76 -40.38 -41.43 -35.40
C PRO A 76 -40.12 -42.48 -34.30
N THR A 77 -40.06 -43.72 -34.74
CA THR A 77 -39.62 -44.89 -33.96
C THR A 77 -38.10 -44.81 -33.80
N ARG A 78 -37.60 -44.43 -32.63
CA ARG A 78 -36.17 -44.50 -32.28
C ARG A 78 -36.01 -45.22 -30.95
N ALA A 79 -35.15 -46.24 -30.95
CA ALA A 79 -34.87 -47.10 -29.81
C ALA A 79 -34.62 -46.31 -28.53
N GLU A 80 -35.39 -46.65 -27.50
CA GLU A 80 -35.45 -46.02 -26.19
C GLU A 80 -34.19 -46.36 -25.37
N ASN A 81 -33.06 -45.76 -25.73
CA ASN A 81 -31.95 -45.65 -24.79
C ASN A 81 -32.44 -44.75 -23.66
N LYS A 82 -32.54 -45.29 -22.43
CA LYS A 82 -32.98 -44.57 -21.23
C LYS A 82 -32.12 -43.31 -21.01
N VAL A 83 -32.58 -42.18 -21.54
CA VAL A 83 -31.89 -40.89 -21.43
C VAL A 83 -31.99 -40.44 -19.98
N VAL A 84 -30.87 -40.54 -19.24
CA VAL A 84 -30.83 -40.06 -17.86
C VAL A 84 -30.62 -38.55 -17.89
N HIS A 85 -31.63 -37.80 -17.47
CA HIS A 85 -31.50 -36.36 -17.29
C HIS A 85 -30.48 -36.06 -16.18
N SER A 86 -29.60 -35.10 -16.44
CA SER A 86 -28.62 -34.67 -15.44
C SER A 86 -29.29 -33.94 -14.27
N ASP A 87 -28.87 -34.24 -13.04
CA ASP A 87 -29.27 -33.53 -11.83
C ASP A 87 -28.69 -32.10 -11.79
N GLY A 88 -29.35 -31.22 -11.05
CA GLY A 88 -28.99 -29.80 -11.01
C GLY A 88 -27.59 -29.52 -10.44
N LEU A 89 -27.14 -30.33 -9.48
CA LEU A 89 -25.81 -30.17 -8.87
C LEU A 89 -24.70 -30.51 -9.87
N THR A 90 -24.83 -31.61 -10.61
CA THR A 90 -23.85 -31.97 -11.64
C THR A 90 -23.75 -30.88 -12.71
N ARG A 91 -24.89 -30.28 -13.12
CA ARG A 91 -24.89 -29.14 -14.06
C ARG A 91 -24.18 -27.92 -13.49
N PHE A 92 -24.43 -27.60 -12.22
CA PHE A 92 -23.80 -26.49 -11.52
C PHE A 92 -22.28 -26.70 -11.43
N TYR A 93 -21.82 -27.86 -10.97
CA TYR A 93 -20.39 -28.14 -10.83
C TYR A 93 -19.65 -28.14 -12.17
N ALA A 94 -20.20 -28.77 -13.21
CA ALA A 94 -19.59 -28.72 -14.55
C ALA A 94 -19.41 -27.28 -15.04
N ARG A 95 -20.43 -26.44 -14.82
CA ARG A 95 -20.40 -25.04 -15.24
C ARG A 95 -19.44 -24.21 -14.40
N SER A 96 -19.44 -24.38 -13.09
CA SER A 96 -18.53 -23.67 -12.19
C SER A 96 -17.08 -24.00 -12.50
N PHE A 97 -16.78 -25.27 -12.83
CA PHE A 97 -15.46 -25.69 -13.28
C PHE A 97 -15.05 -24.99 -14.59
N ASP A 98 -15.92 -25.01 -15.61
CA ASP A 98 -15.63 -24.33 -16.88
C ASP A 98 -15.42 -22.83 -16.68
N LEU A 99 -16.27 -22.18 -15.87
CA LEU A 99 -16.13 -20.77 -15.56
C LEU A 99 -14.83 -20.47 -14.80
N LEU A 100 -14.46 -21.26 -13.79
CA LEU A 100 -13.19 -21.11 -13.07
C LEU A 100 -12.00 -21.24 -14.01
N LEU A 101 -12.02 -22.24 -14.91
CA LEU A 101 -10.96 -22.46 -15.89
C LEU A 101 -10.84 -21.29 -16.86
N TRP A 102 -11.96 -20.81 -17.43
CA TRP A 102 -11.96 -19.70 -18.37
C TRP A 102 -11.66 -18.36 -17.70
N SER A 103 -12.15 -18.16 -16.48
CA SER A 103 -11.84 -16.97 -15.67
C SER A 103 -10.37 -16.93 -15.27
N PHE A 104 -9.73 -18.08 -15.04
CA PHE A 104 -8.28 -18.13 -14.85
C PHE A 104 -7.54 -17.73 -16.15
N LEU A 105 -7.89 -18.34 -17.28
CA LEU A 105 -7.21 -18.10 -18.57
C LEU A 105 -7.40 -16.67 -19.10
N VAL A 106 -8.58 -16.07 -18.88
CA VAL A 106 -8.89 -14.70 -19.32
C VAL A 106 -8.52 -13.67 -18.26
N GLY A 107 -8.83 -13.96 -17.00
CA GLY A 107 -8.66 -13.05 -15.88
C GLY A 107 -7.20 -12.81 -15.52
N TYR A 108 -6.33 -13.81 -15.66
CA TYR A 108 -4.92 -13.65 -15.34
C TYR A 108 -4.22 -12.60 -16.24
N PRO A 109 -4.28 -12.69 -17.58
CA PRO A 109 -3.73 -11.64 -18.46
C PRO A 109 -4.33 -10.25 -18.20
N ILE A 110 -5.65 -10.16 -18.02
CA ILE A 110 -6.31 -8.88 -17.73
C ILE A 110 -5.82 -8.32 -16.38
N GLY A 111 -5.67 -9.17 -15.37
CA GLY A 111 -5.18 -8.79 -14.06
C GLY A 111 -3.77 -8.21 -14.11
N LEU A 112 -2.88 -8.77 -14.93
CA LEU A 112 -1.53 -8.22 -15.14
C LEU A 112 -1.60 -6.82 -15.78
N ILE A 113 -2.38 -6.67 -16.85
CA ILE A 113 -2.57 -5.37 -17.53
C ILE A 113 -3.14 -4.32 -16.56
N VAL A 114 -4.13 -4.71 -15.75
CA VAL A 114 -4.73 -3.82 -14.75
C VAL A 114 -3.74 -3.47 -13.64
N ALA A 115 -2.96 -4.43 -13.14
CA ALA A 115 -2.00 -4.20 -12.08
C ALA A 115 -0.89 -3.20 -12.49
N GLU A 116 -0.46 -3.24 -13.74
CA GLU A 116 0.52 -2.30 -14.29
C GLU A 116 -0.11 -0.95 -14.66
N GLY A 117 -1.36 -0.94 -15.14
CA GLY A 117 -2.07 0.28 -15.53
C GLY A 117 -2.60 1.09 -14.33
N LEU A 118 -2.99 0.44 -13.24
CA LEU A 118 -3.70 1.08 -12.12
C LEU A 118 -2.91 2.24 -11.47
N PRO A 119 -1.58 2.16 -11.26
CA PRO A 119 -0.80 3.28 -10.74
C PRO A 119 -0.85 4.54 -11.63
N LEU A 120 -0.97 4.37 -12.95
CA LEU A 120 -1.08 5.50 -13.89
C LEU A 120 -2.40 6.25 -13.74
N PHE A 121 -3.45 5.56 -13.28
CA PHE A 121 -4.78 6.16 -13.07
C PHE A 121 -5.02 6.55 -11.61
N ALA A 122 -4.20 6.09 -10.66
CA ALA A 122 -4.38 6.36 -9.23
C ALA A 122 -4.40 7.87 -8.91
N GLY A 123 -3.57 8.67 -9.58
CA GLY A 123 -3.56 10.14 -9.42
C GLY A 123 -4.83 10.84 -9.94
N ALA A 124 -5.57 10.22 -10.86
CA ALA A 124 -6.80 10.78 -11.42
C ALA A 124 -8.06 10.43 -10.61
N VAL A 125 -7.97 9.49 -9.66
CA VAL A 125 -9.13 8.94 -8.93
C VAL A 125 -9.51 9.77 -7.69
N GLY A 126 -8.59 10.58 -7.15
CA GLY A 126 -8.86 11.56 -6.09
C GLY A 126 -9.64 11.01 -4.88
N SER A 127 -10.51 11.84 -4.29
CA SER A 127 -11.33 11.53 -3.10
C SER A 127 -12.50 10.57 -3.34
N HIS A 128 -12.69 10.07 -4.57
CA HIS A 128 -13.79 9.16 -4.92
C HIS A 128 -13.44 7.67 -4.79
N GLY A 129 -12.33 7.35 -4.09
CA GLY A 129 -11.67 6.05 -4.09
C GLY A 129 -12.59 4.84 -3.92
N LEU A 130 -13.49 4.84 -2.93
CA LEU A 130 -14.35 3.67 -2.66
C LEU A 130 -15.40 3.43 -3.76
N ASN A 131 -16.13 4.46 -4.18
CA ASN A 131 -17.17 4.33 -5.20
C ASN A 131 -16.56 3.97 -6.57
N PHE A 132 -15.42 4.57 -6.90
CA PHE A 132 -14.67 4.24 -8.10
C PHE A 132 -14.17 2.79 -8.07
N ALA A 133 -13.59 2.34 -6.94
CA ALA A 133 -13.13 0.97 -6.80
C ALA A 133 -14.27 -0.05 -6.94
N ILE A 134 -15.43 0.21 -6.35
CA ILE A 134 -16.62 -0.64 -6.49
C ILE A 134 -17.08 -0.70 -7.96
N ALA A 135 -17.20 0.46 -8.62
CA ALA A 135 -17.62 0.53 -10.03
C ALA A 135 -16.62 -0.15 -10.97
N LEU A 136 -15.33 0.04 -10.74
CA LEU A 136 -14.25 -0.60 -11.50
C LEU A 136 -14.28 -2.13 -11.30
N TYR A 137 -14.39 -2.59 -10.05
CA TYR A 137 -14.48 -4.01 -9.73
C TYR A 137 -15.71 -4.66 -10.38
N ALA A 138 -16.88 -4.02 -10.29
CA ALA A 138 -18.10 -4.49 -10.94
C ALA A 138 -17.95 -4.54 -12.47
N SER A 139 -17.33 -3.52 -13.07
CA SER A 139 -17.12 -3.45 -14.52
C SER A 139 -16.16 -4.54 -15.01
N ILE A 140 -15.04 -4.75 -14.32
CA ILE A 140 -14.07 -5.81 -14.62
C ILE A 140 -14.74 -7.18 -14.47
N SER A 141 -15.51 -7.39 -13.40
CA SER A 141 -16.22 -8.67 -13.16
C SER A 141 -17.22 -9.00 -14.27
N CYS A 142 -18.00 -8.01 -14.73
CA CYS A 142 -18.92 -8.16 -15.85
C CYS A 142 -18.20 -8.54 -17.16
N LEU A 143 -17.11 -7.82 -17.48
CA LEU A 143 -16.31 -8.06 -18.69
C LEU A 143 -15.63 -9.43 -18.67
N LEU A 144 -15.08 -9.83 -17.52
CA LEU A 144 -14.39 -11.10 -17.33
C LEU A 144 -15.36 -12.28 -17.46
N LEU A 145 -16.57 -12.17 -16.90
CA LEU A 145 -17.58 -13.20 -17.04
C LEU A 145 -18.09 -13.32 -18.49
N ALA A 146 -18.35 -12.19 -19.15
CA ALA A 146 -18.77 -12.18 -20.56
C ALA A 146 -17.70 -12.82 -21.46
N SER A 147 -16.44 -12.47 -21.24
CA SER A 147 -15.29 -13.02 -21.98
C SER A 147 -15.10 -14.51 -21.73
N SER A 148 -15.26 -14.97 -20.48
CA SER A 148 -15.23 -16.39 -20.11
C SER A 148 -16.30 -17.20 -20.83
N LEU A 149 -17.51 -16.65 -20.97
CA LEU A 149 -18.62 -17.28 -21.68
C LEU A 149 -18.45 -17.28 -23.20
N GLY A 150 -17.77 -16.27 -23.75
CA GLY A 150 -17.32 -16.24 -25.13
C GLY A 150 -16.30 -17.35 -25.42
N LEU A 151 -15.29 -17.48 -24.55
CA LEU A 151 -14.29 -18.53 -24.64
C LEU A 151 -14.91 -19.93 -24.54
N ASP A 152 -15.87 -20.12 -23.63
CA ASP A 152 -16.64 -21.37 -23.50
C ASP A 152 -17.35 -21.76 -24.80
N ALA A 153 -17.92 -20.79 -25.52
CA ALA A 153 -18.57 -21.03 -26.81
C ALA A 153 -17.57 -21.35 -27.92
N LEU A 154 -16.39 -20.74 -27.89
CA LEU A 154 -15.30 -21.06 -28.81
C LEU A 154 -14.79 -22.50 -28.60
N ILE A 155 -14.56 -22.91 -27.36
CA ILE A 155 -14.15 -24.27 -27.00
C ILE A 155 -15.24 -25.28 -27.40
N TYR A 156 -16.51 -24.96 -27.14
CA TYR A 156 -17.62 -25.79 -27.61
C TYR A 156 -17.64 -25.94 -29.14
N ARG A 157 -17.37 -24.87 -29.90
CA ARG A 157 -17.28 -24.94 -31.37
C ARG A 157 -16.17 -25.89 -31.84
N LEU A 158 -15.03 -25.90 -31.14
CA LEU A 158 -13.87 -26.71 -31.51
C LEU A 158 -14.03 -28.18 -31.14
N PHE A 159 -14.54 -28.47 -29.93
CA PHE A 159 -14.56 -29.82 -29.37
C PHE A 159 -15.96 -30.44 -29.28
N GLY A 160 -17.01 -29.67 -29.56
CA GLY A 160 -18.41 -30.10 -29.42
C GLY A 160 -18.89 -30.25 -27.96
N ASN A 161 -18.01 -30.03 -26.98
CA ASN A 161 -18.32 -29.97 -25.56
C ASN A 161 -17.25 -29.16 -24.81
N THR A 162 -17.49 -28.85 -23.54
CA THR A 162 -16.52 -28.15 -22.67
C THR A 162 -15.84 -29.15 -21.73
N PRO A 163 -14.64 -28.85 -21.19
CA PRO A 163 -13.89 -29.78 -20.35
C PRO A 163 -14.68 -30.24 -19.11
N GLY A 164 -15.29 -29.32 -18.37
CA GLY A 164 -16.07 -29.64 -17.16
C GLY A 164 -17.27 -30.52 -17.48
N LYS A 165 -18.00 -30.21 -18.56
CA LYS A 165 -19.11 -31.05 -19.02
C LYS A 165 -18.65 -32.40 -19.55
N ALA A 166 -17.53 -32.47 -20.26
CA ALA A 166 -16.97 -33.73 -20.76
C ALA A 166 -16.52 -34.65 -19.61
N LEU A 167 -15.89 -34.09 -18.57
CA LEU A 167 -15.44 -34.82 -17.38
C LEU A 167 -16.62 -35.37 -16.56
N LEU A 168 -17.71 -34.61 -16.45
CA LEU A 168 -18.93 -35.02 -15.73
C LEU A 168 -19.98 -35.70 -16.61
N GLY A 169 -19.69 -35.94 -17.88
CA GLY A 169 -20.58 -36.68 -18.78
C GLY A 169 -21.83 -35.96 -19.23
N ILE A 170 -21.82 -34.63 -19.16
CA ILE A 170 -22.94 -33.79 -19.54
C ILE A 170 -22.83 -33.47 -21.03
N THR A 171 -23.93 -33.67 -21.75
CA THR A 171 -24.09 -33.15 -23.12
C THR A 171 -25.37 -32.34 -23.22
N VAL A 172 -25.38 -31.38 -24.14
CA VAL A 172 -26.54 -30.54 -24.43
C VAL A 172 -26.96 -30.79 -25.87
N HIS A 173 -28.23 -31.09 -26.06
CA HIS A 173 -28.83 -31.41 -27.35
C HIS A 173 -30.08 -30.57 -27.59
N THR A 174 -30.50 -30.44 -28.84
CA THR A 174 -31.84 -30.00 -29.18
C THR A 174 -32.86 -31.10 -28.81
N ARG A 175 -34.15 -30.76 -28.75
CA ARG A 175 -35.24 -31.76 -28.62
C ARG A 175 -35.25 -32.82 -29.73
N THR A 176 -34.67 -32.52 -30.90
CA THR A 176 -34.50 -33.50 -31.99
C THR A 176 -33.33 -34.46 -31.76
N GLY A 177 -32.54 -34.24 -30.70
CA GLY A 177 -31.35 -35.01 -30.35
C GLY A 177 -30.05 -34.52 -30.99
N ASP A 178 -30.11 -33.46 -31.81
CA ASP A 178 -28.96 -32.92 -32.52
C ASP A 178 -28.05 -32.12 -31.59
N ARG A 179 -26.76 -32.03 -31.95
CA ARG A 179 -25.83 -31.13 -31.26
C ARG A 179 -26.22 -29.68 -31.55
N LEU A 180 -26.00 -28.79 -30.58
CA LEU A 180 -26.23 -27.37 -30.79
C LEU A 180 -25.24 -26.85 -31.84
N SER A 181 -25.72 -26.02 -32.76
CA SER A 181 -24.82 -25.25 -33.61
C SER A 181 -24.03 -24.23 -32.79
N PRO A 182 -22.85 -23.77 -33.26
CA PRO A 182 -22.05 -22.78 -32.53
C PRO A 182 -22.84 -21.52 -32.17
N GLY A 183 -23.72 -21.05 -33.06
CA GLY A 183 -24.59 -19.89 -32.82
C GLY A 183 -25.67 -20.17 -31.77
N GLN A 184 -26.26 -21.36 -31.77
CA GLN A 184 -27.21 -21.78 -30.72
C GLN A 184 -26.55 -21.83 -29.35
N TYR A 185 -25.33 -22.39 -29.30
CA TYR A 185 -24.57 -22.48 -28.06
C TYR A 185 -24.11 -21.11 -27.55
N LEU A 186 -23.69 -20.20 -28.43
CA LEU A 186 -23.36 -18.82 -28.06
C LEU A 186 -24.59 -18.07 -27.53
N ASN A 187 -25.74 -18.19 -28.18
CA ASN A 187 -27.01 -17.60 -27.71
C ASN A 187 -27.45 -18.17 -26.35
N ARG A 188 -27.19 -19.47 -26.13
CA ARG A 188 -27.39 -20.11 -24.83
C ARG A 188 -26.47 -19.51 -23.77
N ASN A 189 -25.18 -19.34 -24.06
CA ASN A 189 -24.23 -18.72 -23.15
C ASN A 189 -24.58 -17.26 -22.82
N PHE A 190 -25.02 -16.49 -23.82
CA PHE A 190 -25.50 -15.13 -23.60
C PHE A 190 -26.76 -15.11 -22.71
N SER A 191 -27.70 -16.03 -22.93
CA SER A 191 -28.89 -16.18 -22.08
C SER A 191 -28.52 -16.53 -20.64
N ILE A 192 -27.47 -17.33 -20.44
CA ILE A 192 -26.92 -17.65 -19.12
C ILE A 192 -26.27 -16.43 -18.48
N TRP A 193 -25.49 -15.64 -19.22
CA TRP A 193 -24.89 -14.40 -18.71
C TRP A 193 -25.95 -13.41 -18.20
N ALA A 194 -26.98 -13.15 -19.02
CA ALA A 194 -28.02 -12.20 -18.69
C ALA A 194 -29.00 -12.73 -17.62
N ARG A 195 -29.55 -13.94 -17.81
CA ARG A 195 -30.64 -14.46 -16.95
C ARG A 195 -30.15 -15.35 -15.82
N GLY A 196 -29.02 -16.03 -16.00
CA GLY A 196 -28.43 -16.91 -14.99
C GLY A 196 -27.49 -16.20 -14.03
N PHE A 197 -26.77 -15.17 -14.52
CA PHE A 197 -25.79 -14.42 -13.73
C PHE A 197 -26.08 -12.92 -13.59
N ALA A 198 -27.20 -12.40 -14.11
CA ALA A 198 -27.52 -10.97 -14.03
C ALA A 198 -26.35 -10.07 -14.46
N PHE A 199 -25.74 -10.40 -15.60
CA PHE A 199 -24.55 -9.77 -16.18
C PHE A 199 -23.25 -9.87 -15.36
N GLY A 200 -23.25 -10.58 -14.23
CA GLY A 200 -22.10 -10.70 -13.33
C GLY A 200 -22.10 -9.70 -12.18
N LEU A 201 -23.20 -8.96 -11.97
CA LEU A 201 -23.36 -8.10 -10.81
C LEU A 201 -23.42 -8.95 -9.53
N PRO A 202 -22.48 -8.84 -8.57
CA PRO A 202 -22.27 -9.85 -7.52
C PRO A 202 -23.54 -10.26 -6.76
N LEU A 203 -24.28 -9.30 -6.20
CA LEU A 203 -25.49 -9.58 -5.43
C LEU A 203 -26.64 -10.13 -6.30
N LEU A 204 -26.83 -9.55 -7.50
CA LEU A 204 -27.89 -9.99 -8.41
C LEU A 204 -27.58 -11.36 -9.03
N SER A 205 -26.30 -11.67 -9.26
CA SER A 205 -25.84 -12.94 -9.80
C SER A 205 -26.13 -14.09 -8.85
N PHE A 206 -25.94 -13.89 -7.55
CA PHE A 206 -26.28 -14.87 -6.53
C PHE A 206 -27.79 -15.17 -6.52
N VAL A 207 -28.62 -14.12 -6.51
CA VAL A 207 -30.08 -14.26 -6.58
C VAL A 207 -30.49 -14.98 -7.87
N ALA A 208 -29.90 -14.63 -9.02
CA ALA A 208 -30.21 -15.24 -10.31
C ALA A 208 -29.86 -16.75 -10.35
N VAL A 209 -28.73 -17.15 -9.76
CA VAL A 209 -28.35 -18.56 -9.62
C VAL A 209 -29.34 -19.31 -8.71
N CYS A 210 -29.69 -18.75 -7.55
CA CYS A 210 -30.68 -19.34 -6.64
C CYS A 210 -32.04 -19.53 -7.32
N VAL A 211 -32.56 -18.50 -8.00
CA VAL A 211 -33.81 -18.57 -8.76
C VAL A 211 -33.74 -19.61 -9.87
N SER A 212 -32.59 -19.73 -10.53
CA SER A 212 -32.37 -20.74 -11.57
C SER A 212 -32.37 -22.16 -11.01
N GLY A 213 -31.75 -22.37 -9.85
CA GLY A 213 -31.77 -23.65 -9.11
C GLY A 213 -33.17 -24.06 -8.70
N VAL A 214 -33.95 -23.14 -8.11
CA VAL A 214 -35.36 -23.38 -7.75
C VAL A 214 -36.20 -23.68 -8.99
N THR A 215 -35.98 -22.97 -10.09
CA THR A 215 -36.69 -23.22 -11.35
C THR A 215 -36.36 -24.60 -11.90
N LEU A 216 -35.10 -25.01 -11.87
CA LEU A 216 -34.66 -26.33 -12.31
C LEU A 216 -35.27 -27.44 -11.45
N TRP A 217 -35.33 -27.26 -10.13
CA TRP A 217 -35.95 -28.23 -9.22
C TRP A 217 -37.46 -28.36 -9.46
N LYS A 218 -38.17 -27.24 -9.65
CA LYS A 218 -39.62 -27.24 -9.86
C LYS A 218 -40.05 -27.66 -11.27
N LYS A 219 -39.29 -27.31 -12.30
CA LYS A 219 -39.68 -27.46 -13.71
C LYS A 219 -38.85 -28.46 -14.51
N GLY A 220 -37.81 -29.06 -13.92
CA GLY A 220 -36.90 -29.99 -14.59
C GLY A 220 -35.96 -29.35 -15.62
N ALA A 221 -36.14 -28.07 -15.96
CA ALA A 221 -35.31 -27.32 -16.90
C ALA A 221 -35.07 -25.88 -16.43
N THR A 222 -33.91 -25.34 -16.79
CA THR A 222 -33.59 -23.93 -16.56
C THR A 222 -34.34 -23.05 -17.58
N ARG A 223 -34.47 -21.75 -17.30
CA ARG A 223 -35.19 -20.82 -18.20
C ARG A 223 -34.55 -20.69 -19.57
N TRP A 224 -33.21 -20.76 -19.67
CA TRP A 224 -32.50 -20.65 -20.94
C TRP A 224 -32.51 -21.96 -21.73
N ASP A 225 -32.59 -23.11 -21.06
CA ASP A 225 -32.74 -24.39 -21.77
C ASP A 225 -34.19 -24.56 -22.27
N SER A 226 -35.19 -24.22 -21.45
CA SER A 226 -36.60 -24.39 -21.82
C SER A 226 -37.07 -23.40 -22.90
N TYR A 227 -36.59 -22.15 -22.88
CA TYR A 227 -36.96 -21.13 -23.86
C TYR A 227 -36.55 -21.52 -25.30
N TRP A 228 -35.41 -22.20 -25.45
CA TRP A 228 -34.88 -22.60 -26.76
C TRP A 228 -35.09 -24.09 -27.09
N GLY A 229 -35.71 -24.86 -26.18
CA GLY A 229 -35.95 -26.29 -26.39
C GLY A 229 -34.67 -27.13 -26.37
N TYR A 230 -33.79 -26.88 -25.41
CA TYR A 230 -32.57 -27.66 -25.18
C TYR A 230 -32.74 -28.66 -24.04
N GLU A 231 -32.13 -29.83 -24.21
CA GLU A 231 -32.12 -30.93 -23.25
C GLU A 231 -30.69 -31.21 -22.78
N VAL A 232 -30.55 -31.53 -21.49
CA VAL A 232 -29.25 -31.75 -20.85
C VAL A 232 -29.18 -33.16 -20.29
N ASN A 233 -28.39 -34.00 -20.96
CA ASN A 233 -28.32 -35.43 -20.70
C ASN A 233 -27.03 -35.77 -19.95
N LYS A 234 -27.09 -36.80 -19.08
CA LYS A 234 -25.96 -37.34 -18.35
C LYS A 234 -25.63 -38.73 -18.85
N THR A 235 -24.36 -38.98 -19.10
CA THR A 235 -23.83 -40.32 -19.38
C THR A 235 -23.04 -40.81 -18.18
N PRO A 236 -23.09 -42.12 -17.83
CA PRO A 236 -22.25 -42.68 -16.78
C PRO A 236 -20.77 -42.38 -17.03
N GLN A 237 -20.06 -41.90 -16.01
CA GLN A 237 -18.65 -41.53 -16.11
C GLN A 237 -17.75 -42.53 -15.42
N LYS A 238 -16.55 -42.71 -15.98
CA LYS A 238 -15.47 -43.45 -15.34
C LYS A 238 -14.94 -42.64 -14.15
N THR A 239 -14.64 -43.32 -13.04
CA THR A 239 -14.17 -42.71 -11.78
C THR A 239 -12.96 -41.79 -11.96
N TRP A 240 -12.02 -42.12 -12.86
CA TRP A 240 -10.84 -41.29 -13.11
C TRP A 240 -11.18 -39.89 -13.66
N ARG A 241 -12.26 -39.74 -14.45
CA ARG A 241 -12.68 -38.42 -14.97
C ARG A 241 -13.14 -37.50 -13.84
N VAL A 242 -13.83 -38.08 -12.86
CA VAL A 242 -14.25 -37.36 -11.64
C VAL A 242 -13.03 -37.01 -10.80
N ALA A 243 -12.04 -37.91 -10.67
CA ALA A 243 -10.80 -37.61 -9.97
C ALA A 243 -10.02 -36.45 -10.62
N VAL A 244 -9.87 -36.45 -11.96
CA VAL A 244 -9.25 -35.35 -12.70
C VAL A 244 -10.01 -34.04 -12.50
N PHE A 245 -11.35 -34.08 -12.58
CA PHE A 245 -12.20 -32.91 -12.31
C PHE A 245 -11.94 -32.33 -10.91
N MET A 246 -11.85 -33.17 -9.88
CA MET A 246 -11.59 -32.73 -8.50
C MET A 246 -10.18 -32.15 -8.34
N VAL A 247 -9.15 -32.84 -8.84
CA VAL A 247 -7.76 -32.40 -8.73
C VAL A 247 -7.55 -31.06 -9.44
N VAL A 248 -7.99 -30.94 -10.70
CA VAL A 248 -7.86 -29.70 -11.46
C VAL A 248 -8.69 -28.59 -10.84
N GLY A 249 -9.89 -28.89 -10.33
CA GLY A 249 -10.75 -27.92 -9.65
C GLY A 249 -10.10 -27.35 -8.39
N VAL A 250 -9.51 -28.22 -7.54
CA VAL A 250 -8.77 -27.78 -6.34
C VAL A 250 -7.55 -26.95 -6.72
N LEU A 251 -6.78 -27.39 -7.72
CA LEU A 251 -5.64 -26.60 -8.21
C LEU A 251 -6.10 -25.21 -8.66
N LEU A 252 -7.12 -25.11 -9.51
CA LEU A 252 -7.67 -23.81 -9.95
C LEU A 252 -8.12 -22.94 -8.77
N LEU A 253 -8.74 -23.51 -7.73
CA LEU A 253 -9.12 -22.75 -6.53
C LEU A 253 -7.92 -22.28 -5.71
N THR A 254 -6.85 -23.08 -5.63
CA THR A 254 -5.61 -22.64 -4.97
C THR A 254 -4.89 -21.55 -5.78
N PHE A 255 -4.90 -21.66 -7.11
CA PHE A 255 -4.31 -20.66 -8.00
C PHE A 255 -5.07 -19.33 -7.98
N THR A 256 -6.39 -19.33 -7.87
CA THR A 256 -7.16 -18.08 -7.74
C THR A 256 -6.96 -17.37 -6.40
N ARG A 257 -6.44 -18.07 -5.37
CA ARG A 257 -6.09 -17.49 -4.07
C ARG A 257 -4.68 -16.93 -4.03
N MET A 258 -3.78 -17.40 -4.87
CA MET A 258 -2.44 -16.80 -4.99
C MET A 258 -2.57 -15.42 -5.64
N SER A 259 -2.11 -14.38 -4.95
CA SER A 259 -2.11 -13.04 -5.52
C SER A 259 -1.23 -13.01 -6.78
N ALA A 260 -1.59 -12.19 -7.77
CA ALA A 260 -0.79 -12.04 -8.99
C ALA A 260 0.69 -11.69 -8.67
N ARG A 261 0.92 -10.97 -7.57
CA ARG A 261 2.26 -10.65 -7.03
C ARG A 261 2.98 -11.88 -6.48
N GLU A 262 2.31 -12.74 -5.71
CA GLU A 262 2.92 -13.98 -5.19
C GLU A 262 3.24 -14.98 -6.30
N LEU A 263 2.39 -15.08 -7.33
CA LEU A 263 2.67 -15.95 -8.48
C LEU A 263 3.82 -15.39 -9.33
N GLY A 264 3.86 -14.08 -9.57
CA GLY A 264 4.98 -13.42 -10.23
C GLY A 264 6.31 -13.65 -9.50
N ASN A 265 6.31 -13.50 -8.17
CA ASN A 265 7.47 -13.78 -7.33
C ASN A 265 7.87 -15.26 -7.37
N SER A 266 6.89 -16.18 -7.41
CA SER A 266 7.14 -17.62 -7.48
C SER A 266 7.73 -18.05 -8.83
N LEU A 267 7.23 -17.49 -9.94
CA LEU A 267 7.77 -17.75 -11.28
C LEU A 267 9.16 -17.14 -11.48
N ALA A 268 9.39 -15.94 -10.96
CA ALA A 268 10.72 -15.31 -10.98
C ALA A 268 11.75 -16.16 -10.21
N ALA A 269 11.36 -16.72 -9.06
CA ALA A 269 12.22 -17.62 -8.29
C ALA A 269 12.57 -18.90 -9.07
N ILE A 270 11.63 -19.47 -9.82
CA ILE A 270 11.88 -20.66 -10.66
C ILE A 270 12.85 -20.33 -11.82
N VAL A 271 12.68 -19.19 -12.48
CA VAL A 271 13.58 -18.75 -13.58
C VAL A 271 14.99 -18.45 -13.07
N VAL A 272 15.11 -17.88 -11.87
CA VAL A 272 16.43 -17.64 -11.24
C VAL A 272 17.08 -18.95 -10.82
N ALA A 273 16.31 -19.92 -10.29
CA ALA A 273 16.81 -21.24 -9.95
C ALA A 273 17.34 -22.00 -11.19
N ASP A 274 16.64 -21.89 -12.33
CA ASP A 274 17.06 -22.49 -13.60
C ASP A 274 18.39 -21.90 -14.11
N ARG A 275 18.59 -20.58 -13.94
CA ARG A 275 19.87 -19.91 -14.28
C ARG A 275 21.04 -20.31 -13.38
N MET A 276 20.79 -20.72 -12.14
CA MET A 276 21.84 -21.17 -11.23
C MET A 276 22.24 -22.63 -11.45
N VAL A 277 21.35 -23.46 -12.00
CA VAL A 277 21.67 -24.85 -12.36
C VAL A 277 22.47 -24.91 -13.67
N GLY A 278 22.34 -23.92 -14.55
CA GLY A 278 23.08 -23.82 -15.80
C GLY A 278 24.54 -23.34 -15.70
N SER A 279 25.01 -22.89 -14.54
CA SER A 279 26.34 -22.29 -14.36
C SER A 279 27.31 -23.12 -13.51
N VAL A 280 27.30 -24.45 -13.65
CA VAL A 280 28.41 -25.28 -13.15
C VAL A 280 29.60 -25.10 -14.10
N PRO A 281 30.72 -24.50 -13.67
CA PRO A 281 31.92 -24.44 -14.50
C PRO A 281 32.50 -25.85 -14.56
N THR A 282 32.52 -26.44 -15.75
CA THR A 282 33.33 -27.63 -16.02
C THR A 282 34.80 -27.22 -15.89
N SER A 283 35.44 -27.64 -14.79
CA SER A 283 36.87 -27.48 -14.59
C SER A 283 37.62 -28.27 -15.66
N SER A 284 38.17 -27.57 -16.66
CA SER A 284 39.17 -28.15 -17.55
C SER A 284 40.55 -28.07 -16.89
N ALA A 285 41.15 -29.25 -16.77
CA ALA A 285 42.50 -29.45 -16.32
C ALA A 285 43.53 -29.03 -17.38
N ALA A 286 44.72 -28.71 -16.89
CA ALA A 286 46.02 -28.71 -17.57
C ALA A 286 46.31 -27.59 -18.59
N SER A 287 47.33 -26.78 -18.29
CA SER A 287 48.63 -26.97 -18.94
C SER A 287 49.73 -26.20 -18.21
N ARG A 288 50.85 -26.89 -18.05
CA ARG A 288 52.06 -26.53 -17.34
C ARG A 288 53.12 -26.24 -18.41
N THR A 289 53.58 -25.00 -18.55
CA THR A 289 54.82 -24.68 -19.28
C THR A 289 55.46 -23.38 -18.78
N THR A 290 56.61 -23.52 -18.12
CA THR A 290 57.71 -22.54 -17.96
C THR A 290 58.30 -22.13 -19.32
N PRO A 291 59.01 -20.97 -19.43
CA PRO A 291 60.49 -20.97 -19.40
C PRO A 291 61.07 -19.63 -18.81
N PRO A 292 62.38 -19.25 -18.95
CA PRO A 292 63.27 -19.06 -17.79
C PRO A 292 63.95 -17.66 -17.68
N ASN A 293 64.55 -17.43 -16.50
CA ASN A 293 65.75 -16.61 -16.19
C ASN A 293 66.01 -15.26 -16.90
N ALA A 294 66.05 -14.19 -16.10
CA ALA A 294 67.13 -13.19 -16.08
C ALA A 294 67.14 -12.46 -14.71
N THR A 295 68.07 -12.74 -13.79
CA THR A 295 69.39 -12.09 -13.56
C THR A 295 69.32 -10.85 -12.65
N LEU A 296 69.90 -10.99 -11.44
CA LEU A 296 70.51 -10.01 -10.52
C LEU A 296 69.74 -8.70 -10.18
N SER A 297 69.65 -8.25 -8.93
CA SER A 297 70.75 -8.04 -7.99
C SER A 297 70.27 -7.93 -6.53
N GLN A 298 71.09 -8.49 -5.63
CA GLN A 298 71.03 -8.37 -4.17
C GLN A 298 71.59 -7.04 -3.67
N SER A 299 71.02 -6.54 -2.57
CA SER A 299 71.71 -5.90 -1.44
C SER A 299 70.74 -6.01 -0.24
N VAL A 300 70.83 -6.98 0.65
CA VAL A 300 71.78 -7.14 1.78
C VAL A 300 71.96 -5.87 2.60
N ALA A 301 71.15 -5.74 3.65
CA ALA A 301 71.53 -5.26 4.99
C ALA A 301 70.41 -5.75 5.95
N GLU A 302 70.63 -6.88 6.61
CA GLU A 302 71.16 -6.97 7.97
C GLU A 302 70.02 -7.07 9.00
N GLN A 303 69.64 -8.32 9.27
CA GLN A 303 68.86 -8.70 10.44
C GLN A 303 69.83 -9.13 11.53
N GLN A 304 69.65 -8.63 12.75
CA GLN A 304 69.84 -9.42 13.98
C GLN A 304 69.02 -8.79 15.13
N PRO A 305 68.72 -9.56 16.20
CA PRO A 305 67.36 -9.75 16.68
C PRO A 305 67.18 -9.18 18.10
N VAL A 306 66.04 -9.46 18.73
CA VAL A 306 65.83 -9.69 20.19
C VAL A 306 64.64 -8.94 20.77
N ALA A 307 63.85 -9.73 21.51
CA ALA A 307 62.96 -9.40 22.63
C ALA A 307 61.58 -8.80 22.37
N GLN A 308 60.59 -9.67 22.61
CA GLN A 308 59.42 -9.40 23.44
C GLN A 308 59.67 -8.33 24.51
N GLN A 309 59.16 -7.12 24.29
CA GLN A 309 58.71 -6.20 25.33
C GLN A 309 58.00 -5.04 24.64
N ASN A 310 56.70 -4.90 24.92
CA ASN A 310 55.86 -3.69 24.83
C ASN A 310 54.39 -4.05 24.53
N SER A 311 53.83 -4.96 25.33
CA SER A 311 52.40 -5.04 25.59
C SER A 311 52.07 -4.15 26.79
N GLU A 312 52.32 -2.84 26.68
CA GLU A 312 51.91 -1.85 27.70
C GLU A 312 52.08 -0.42 27.17
N LYS A 313 51.33 -0.09 26.11
CA LYS A 313 51.00 1.31 25.79
C LYS A 313 49.74 1.38 24.94
N ILE A 314 48.64 0.83 25.48
CA ILE A 314 47.32 1.34 25.12
C ILE A 314 47.25 2.74 25.71
N VAL A 315 47.72 3.71 24.93
CA VAL A 315 47.35 5.10 25.10
C VAL A 315 45.82 5.09 25.02
N SER A 316 45.18 5.39 26.14
CA SER A 316 43.78 5.75 26.25
C SER A 316 43.52 6.91 25.29
N ARG A 317 43.27 6.60 24.02
CA ARG A 317 42.71 7.54 23.06
C ARG A 317 41.31 7.77 23.59
N ALA A 318 41.09 8.94 24.21
CA ALA A 318 39.78 9.37 24.65
C ALA A 318 38.84 9.17 23.47
N ILE A 319 37.96 8.19 23.59
CA ILE A 319 36.97 7.89 22.57
C ILE A 319 36.10 9.13 22.54
N ALA A 320 36.11 9.86 21.42
CA ALA A 320 35.39 11.11 21.28
C ALA A 320 33.91 10.85 21.59
N THR A 321 33.43 11.38 22.72
CA THR A 321 32.03 11.28 23.12
C THR A 321 31.20 11.98 22.05
N ALA A 322 30.30 11.25 21.39
CA ALA A 322 29.41 11.86 20.42
C ALA A 322 28.42 12.77 21.17
N THR A 323 28.56 14.08 20.99
CA THR A 323 27.61 15.05 21.54
C THR A 323 26.39 15.11 20.63
N TRP A 324 25.35 14.33 20.94
CA TRP A 324 24.05 14.55 20.36
C TRP A 324 23.43 15.81 20.99
N ARG A 325 22.66 16.60 20.23
CA ARG A 325 21.90 17.73 20.78
C ARG A 325 20.43 17.37 20.77
N ASN A 326 19.78 17.49 21.92
CA ASN A 326 18.36 17.24 22.05
C ASN A 326 17.57 18.26 21.21
N PRO A 327 16.74 17.82 20.26
CA PRO A 327 16.08 18.72 19.32
C PRO A 327 15.01 19.60 19.97
N ILE A 328 14.45 19.19 21.11
CA ILE A 328 13.42 19.95 21.80
C ILE A 328 14.06 20.95 22.77
N SER A 329 15.05 20.51 23.57
CA SER A 329 15.63 21.35 24.62
C SER A 329 16.82 22.20 24.19
N GLY A 330 17.48 21.83 23.07
CA GLY A 330 18.76 22.36 22.60
C GLY A 330 19.99 21.90 23.41
N LEU A 331 19.81 21.18 24.51
CA LEU A 331 20.88 20.77 25.42
C LEU A 331 21.65 19.57 24.85
N PRO A 332 22.98 19.49 25.05
CA PRO A 332 23.75 18.33 24.64
C PRO A 332 23.42 17.10 25.50
N ALA A 333 23.27 15.93 24.87
CA ALA A 333 23.40 14.63 25.50
C ALA A 333 24.76 14.03 25.16
N LEU A 334 25.48 13.59 26.18
CA LEU A 334 26.71 12.83 26.02
C LEU A 334 26.34 11.36 25.78
N LEU A 335 26.13 11.01 24.51
CA LEU A 335 25.90 9.63 24.12
C LEU A 335 27.24 8.89 24.04
N ASP A 336 27.25 7.61 24.38
CA ASP A 336 28.39 6.75 24.08
C ASP A 336 28.65 6.79 22.57
N SER A 337 29.92 6.94 22.18
CA SER A 337 30.38 6.99 20.79
C SER A 337 29.91 5.84 19.90
N ARG A 338 29.52 4.71 20.51
CA ARG A 338 28.98 3.55 19.80
C ARG A 338 27.61 3.84 19.17
N TRP A 339 26.88 4.83 19.69
CA TRP A 339 25.58 5.24 19.18
C TRP A 339 25.76 6.13 17.96
N GLN A 340 25.16 5.71 16.86
CA GLN A 340 25.09 6.44 15.61
C GLN A 340 23.62 6.63 15.27
N GLU A 341 23.25 7.81 14.79
CA GLU A 341 21.90 8.06 14.30
C GLU A 341 21.69 7.32 12.98
N ASP A 342 20.58 6.59 12.85
CA ASP A 342 20.23 5.79 11.65
C ASP A 342 19.16 6.46 10.82
N SER A 343 19.52 7.59 10.23
CA SER A 343 18.57 8.39 9.46
C SER A 343 18.09 7.75 8.16
N ALA A 344 18.70 6.64 7.74
CA ALA A 344 18.22 5.88 6.58
C ALA A 344 16.93 5.11 6.88
N HIS A 345 16.60 4.91 8.16
CA HIS A 345 15.46 4.11 8.61
C HIS A 345 14.53 4.87 9.56
N GLU A 346 14.71 6.18 9.72
CA GLU A 346 13.73 7.05 10.40
C GLU A 346 12.42 7.10 9.60
N ASP A 347 11.28 7.03 10.30
CA ASP A 347 9.95 7.18 9.72
C ASP A 347 9.05 8.04 10.64
N GLN A 348 7.77 8.19 10.27
CA GLN A 348 6.81 8.98 11.06
C GLN A 348 6.57 8.43 12.46
N ASP A 349 6.64 7.11 12.62
CA ASP A 349 6.44 6.44 13.91
C ASP A 349 7.72 6.45 14.76
N ASN A 350 8.88 6.75 14.16
CA ASN A 350 10.21 6.67 14.78
C ASN A 350 11.12 7.80 14.26
N PRO A 351 10.85 9.03 14.68
CA PRO A 351 11.54 10.20 14.15
C PRO A 351 13.02 10.33 14.55
N LEU A 352 13.45 9.58 15.57
CA LEU A 352 14.82 9.59 16.10
C LEU A 352 15.26 8.16 16.41
N LEU A 353 15.96 7.56 15.45
CA LEU A 353 16.47 6.19 15.52
C LEU A 353 17.99 6.20 15.75
N PHE A 354 18.47 5.42 16.73
CA PHE A 354 19.90 5.23 16.95
C PHE A 354 20.25 3.76 16.84
N ILE A 355 21.38 3.47 16.20
CA ILE A 355 21.94 2.14 16.06
C ILE A 355 23.38 2.11 16.57
N THR A 356 23.86 0.93 16.93
CA THR A 356 25.28 0.68 17.15
C THR A 356 25.83 -0.26 16.10
N GLN A 357 27.16 -0.27 15.93
CA GLN A 357 27.84 -1.20 15.03
C GLN A 357 27.60 -2.67 15.39
N ASN A 358 27.29 -2.96 16.66
CA ASN A 358 27.02 -4.32 17.15
C ASN A 358 25.55 -4.73 17.02
N GLY A 359 24.71 -3.89 16.39
CA GLY A 359 23.30 -4.20 16.17
C GLY A 359 22.36 -3.83 17.32
N ASP A 360 22.83 -3.20 18.41
CA ASP A 360 21.92 -2.53 19.36
C ASP A 360 21.14 -1.44 18.64
N ARG A 361 19.85 -1.32 18.93
CA ARG A 361 18.97 -0.27 18.37
C ARG A 361 18.23 0.43 19.50
N VAL A 362 18.39 1.75 19.63
CA VAL A 362 17.40 2.57 20.33
C VAL A 362 16.39 2.99 19.28
N MET A 363 15.21 2.39 19.40
CA MET A 363 14.19 2.32 18.36
C MET A 363 13.39 3.60 18.21
N SER A 364 13.16 4.32 19.31
CA SER A 364 12.50 5.62 19.24
C SER A 364 12.83 6.45 20.47
N VAL A 365 13.17 7.71 20.25
CA VAL A 365 13.18 8.78 21.26
C VAL A 365 12.15 9.81 20.80
N GLN A 366 10.94 9.79 21.34
CA GLN A 366 9.87 10.67 20.82
C GLN A 366 9.01 11.31 21.89
N PRO A 367 8.46 12.51 21.62
CA PRO A 367 7.43 13.08 22.47
C PRO A 367 6.12 12.26 22.43
N VAL A 368 5.41 12.16 23.55
CA VAL A 368 4.09 11.54 23.71
C VAL A 368 3.13 12.49 24.45
N ILE A 369 1.82 12.31 24.26
CA ILE A 369 0.80 13.37 24.46
C ILE A 369 0.08 13.24 25.79
N SER A 370 0.15 12.07 26.42
CA SER A 370 -0.50 11.80 27.68
C SER A 370 0.39 10.96 28.56
N GLU A 371 0.11 11.03 29.87
CA GLU A 371 0.63 10.03 30.79
C GLU A 371 0.32 8.63 30.22
N PRO A 372 1.28 7.69 30.31
CA PRO A 372 1.10 6.36 29.78
C PRO A 372 -0.15 5.70 30.39
N TYR A 373 -1.22 5.61 29.60
CA TYR A 373 -2.42 4.85 29.96
C TYR A 373 -2.04 3.38 30.14
N SER A 374 -2.64 2.70 31.12
CA SER A 374 -2.38 1.31 31.52
C SER A 374 -2.72 0.22 30.48
N GLY A 375 -2.77 0.56 29.19
CA GLY A 375 -3.03 -0.36 28.08
C GLY A 375 -1.82 -1.21 27.71
N ASP A 376 -2.05 -2.28 26.95
CA ASP A 376 -1.03 -3.17 26.38
C ASP A 376 0.05 -2.36 25.62
N PHE A 377 1.13 -1.99 26.31
CA PHE A 377 2.30 -1.35 25.72
C PHE A 377 2.96 -2.27 24.69
N TYR A 378 3.83 -1.70 23.85
CA TYR A 378 4.65 -2.38 22.84
C TYR A 378 5.09 -3.77 23.33
N LYS A 379 4.35 -4.82 22.95
CA LYS A 379 4.72 -6.20 23.29
C LYS A 379 6.15 -6.38 22.80
N PRO A 380 7.09 -6.81 23.67
CA PRO A 380 6.88 -7.54 24.93
C PRO A 380 6.87 -6.73 26.24
N VAL A 381 7.00 -5.39 26.23
CA VAL A 381 6.94 -4.58 27.47
C VAL A 381 5.48 -4.48 27.91
N THR A 382 5.05 -5.32 28.86
CA THR A 382 3.63 -5.40 29.25
C THR A 382 3.24 -4.52 30.44
N ALA A 383 4.22 -3.97 31.17
CA ALA A 383 3.95 -3.15 32.34
C ALA A 383 5.05 -2.10 32.53
N LEU A 384 4.65 -0.87 32.87
CA LEU A 384 5.56 0.18 33.30
C LEU A 384 5.43 0.38 34.82
N LYS A 385 6.56 0.45 35.51
CA LYS A 385 6.67 0.77 36.93
C LYS A 385 7.04 2.24 37.09
N LYS A 386 6.28 2.95 37.91
CA LYS A 386 6.57 4.34 38.29
C LYS A 386 7.77 4.38 39.24
N ARG A 387 8.76 5.21 38.92
CA ARG A 387 9.94 5.51 39.74
C ARG A 387 10.22 7.02 39.70
N VAL A 388 10.94 7.52 40.69
CA VAL A 388 11.47 8.90 40.67
C VAL A 388 12.96 8.85 40.32
N GLU A 389 13.38 9.55 39.28
CA GLU A 389 14.78 9.66 38.86
C GLU A 389 15.12 11.11 38.52
N SER A 390 16.21 11.62 39.10
CA SER A 390 16.62 13.04 38.96
C SER A 390 15.50 14.04 39.27
N GLY A 391 14.67 13.73 40.27
CA GLY A 391 13.53 14.56 40.68
C GLY A 391 12.29 14.47 39.78
N ARG A 392 12.29 13.57 38.79
CA ARG A 392 11.20 13.41 37.81
C ARG A 392 10.50 12.08 37.95
N VAL A 393 9.21 12.04 37.63
CA VAL A 393 8.46 10.80 37.48
C VAL A 393 8.89 10.12 36.18
N VAL A 394 9.38 8.90 36.30
CA VAL A 394 9.78 8.03 35.19
C VAL A 394 9.00 6.74 35.29
N PHE A 395 8.32 6.35 34.21
CA PHE A 395 7.69 5.06 34.06
C PHE A 395 8.64 4.16 33.27
N GLU A 396 9.12 3.07 33.87
CA GLU A 396 10.06 2.15 33.21
C GLU A 396 9.52 0.72 33.14
N GLY A 397 9.76 0.02 32.03
CA GLY A 397 9.37 -1.38 31.87
C GLY A 397 10.34 -2.13 30.99
N GLU A 398 10.40 -3.45 31.18
CA GLU A 398 11.26 -4.36 30.42
C GLU A 398 10.45 -5.58 29.95
N GLY A 399 10.90 -6.21 28.87
CA GLY A 399 10.26 -7.40 28.33
C GLY A 399 11.15 -8.18 27.38
N PHE A 400 10.84 -9.47 27.22
CA PHE A 400 11.48 -10.36 26.26
C PHE A 400 10.42 -10.97 25.36
N GLY A 401 10.57 -10.85 24.04
CA GLY A 401 9.60 -11.44 23.12
C GLY A 401 9.58 -10.82 21.74
N VAL A 402 8.72 -11.40 20.90
CA VAL A 402 8.54 -10.91 19.53
C VAL A 402 7.84 -9.56 19.60
N PRO A 403 8.40 -8.52 18.95
CA PRO A 403 7.77 -7.21 18.87
C PRO A 403 6.34 -7.36 18.31
N GLY A 404 5.35 -6.69 18.91
CA GLY A 404 3.97 -6.65 18.37
C GLY A 404 3.92 -6.03 16.96
N PRO A 405 2.80 -6.09 16.21
CA PRO A 405 2.74 -5.58 14.83
C PRO A 405 3.22 -4.13 14.66
N GLN A 406 2.90 -3.26 15.62
CA GLN A 406 3.36 -1.86 15.64
C GLN A 406 4.88 -1.74 15.87
N THR A 407 5.45 -2.71 16.59
CA THR A 407 6.87 -2.80 16.93
C THR A 407 7.65 -3.63 15.88
N ALA A 408 6.94 -4.41 15.05
CA ALA A 408 7.51 -5.28 14.03
C ALA A 408 7.96 -4.49 12.79
N ALA A 409 7.30 -3.36 12.50
CA ALA A 409 7.77 -2.39 11.50
C ALA A 409 9.16 -1.83 11.86
N LEU A 410 9.51 -1.81 13.15
CA LEU A 410 10.80 -1.35 13.69
C LEU A 410 11.91 -2.40 13.59
N TYR A 411 11.52 -3.64 13.26
CA TYR A 411 12.37 -4.83 13.22
C TYR A 411 12.39 -5.51 11.83
N PRO A 412 12.53 -4.81 10.70
CA PRO A 412 12.47 -5.44 9.38
C PRO A 412 13.65 -6.37 9.08
N TYR A 413 14.71 -6.37 9.91
CA TYR A 413 15.97 -7.05 9.62
C TYR A 413 16.33 -8.24 10.53
N VAL A 414 15.59 -8.54 11.60
CA VAL A 414 15.90 -9.66 12.52
C VAL A 414 15.11 -10.93 12.16
N GLY A 415 14.75 -11.08 10.90
CA GLY A 415 13.89 -12.18 10.46
C GLY A 415 13.90 -12.40 8.96
N GLN A 416 15.06 -12.36 8.30
CA GLN A 416 15.17 -13.07 7.04
C GLN A 416 15.01 -14.57 7.33
N ARG A 417 14.03 -15.19 6.65
CA ARG A 417 13.54 -16.55 6.90
C ARG A 417 14.69 -17.56 7.07
N GLY A 418 14.89 -18.07 8.29
CA GLY A 418 15.74 -19.24 8.51
C GLY A 418 16.41 -19.34 9.87
N GLU A 419 16.66 -18.21 10.55
CA GLU A 419 17.42 -18.25 11.80
C GLU A 419 16.56 -18.45 13.05
N PRO A 420 17.05 -19.20 14.06
CA PRO A 420 16.32 -19.47 15.29
C PRO A 420 15.93 -18.16 15.98
N ARG A 421 14.65 -18.07 16.36
CA ARG A 421 14.00 -16.90 16.97
C ARG A 421 14.62 -16.56 18.33
N VAL A 422 15.74 -15.87 18.32
CA VAL A 422 16.27 -15.20 19.49
C VAL A 422 15.28 -14.09 19.87
N ARG A 423 14.75 -14.14 21.10
CA ARG A 423 13.80 -13.14 21.59
C ARG A 423 14.58 -11.88 21.95
N PRO A 424 14.36 -10.73 21.30
CA PRO A 424 15.08 -9.51 21.64
C PRO A 424 14.75 -9.06 23.08
N PHE A 425 15.74 -8.45 23.72
CA PHE A 425 15.55 -7.72 24.96
C PHE A 425 14.97 -6.34 24.62
N MET A 426 13.90 -5.96 25.30
CA MET A 426 13.21 -4.69 25.08
C MET A 426 13.09 -3.94 26.40
N ARG A 427 13.32 -2.63 26.34
CA ARG A 427 13.15 -1.74 27.49
C ARG A 427 12.50 -0.44 27.07
N ALA A 428 11.58 0.06 27.87
CA ALA A 428 10.89 1.31 27.60
C ALA A 428 10.99 2.25 28.82
N TRP A 429 11.14 3.54 28.53
CA TRP A 429 10.97 4.62 29.51
C TRP A 429 9.97 5.64 28.99
N VAL A 430 9.13 6.14 29.88
CA VAL A 430 8.29 7.31 29.65
C VAL A 430 8.52 8.31 30.77
N PHE A 431 8.87 9.56 30.46
CA PHE A 431 9.20 10.56 31.47
C PHE A 431 8.87 11.97 31.02
N GLU A 432 8.72 12.90 31.96
CA GLU A 432 8.46 14.30 31.67
C GLU A 432 9.76 15.10 31.50
N GLY A 433 9.79 15.99 30.50
CA GLY A 433 10.87 16.97 30.35
C GLY A 433 10.73 17.85 29.13
N SER A 434 11.23 19.09 29.20
CA SER A 434 11.17 20.05 28.09
C SER A 434 9.76 20.28 27.54
N GLY A 435 8.76 20.37 28.43
CA GLY A 435 7.38 20.69 28.06
C GLY A 435 6.58 19.55 27.42
N THR A 436 7.11 18.31 27.42
CA THR A 436 6.43 17.14 26.84
C THR A 436 6.76 15.87 27.62
N TYR A 437 6.03 14.78 27.37
CA TYR A 437 6.44 13.45 27.79
C TYR A 437 7.37 12.86 26.74
N TRP A 438 8.46 12.24 27.13
CA TRP A 438 9.38 11.52 26.26
C TRP A 438 9.15 10.04 26.41
N MET A 439 9.17 9.30 25.30
CA MET A 439 9.25 7.86 25.28
C MET A 439 10.57 7.43 24.67
N ILE A 440 11.28 6.52 25.34
CA ILE A 440 12.50 5.87 24.85
C ILE A 440 12.22 4.38 24.76
N LEU A 441 12.23 3.82 23.56
CA LEU A 441 12.14 2.39 23.33
C LEU A 441 13.50 1.84 22.91
N TYR A 442 14.11 1.03 23.78
CA TYR A 442 15.37 0.35 23.54
C TYR A 442 15.14 -1.10 23.17
N ALA A 443 15.92 -1.60 22.22
CA ALA A 443 15.81 -2.95 21.75
C ALA A 443 17.18 -3.52 21.37
N ALA A 444 17.53 -4.66 21.95
CA ALA A 444 18.80 -5.33 21.70
C ALA A 444 18.58 -6.77 21.27
N ASP A 445 19.46 -7.22 20.38
CA ASP A 445 19.64 -8.63 20.08
C ASP A 445 20.14 -9.36 21.35
N ALA A 446 19.78 -10.62 21.55
CA ALA A 446 20.25 -11.36 22.74
C ALA A 446 21.75 -11.67 22.71
N SER A 447 22.42 -11.46 21.58
CA SER A 447 23.88 -11.51 21.46
C SER A 447 24.59 -10.34 22.18
N VAL A 448 23.87 -9.27 22.50
CA VAL A 448 24.44 -8.10 23.17
C VAL A 448 24.73 -8.44 24.62
N THR A 449 25.96 -8.16 25.06
CA THR A 449 26.36 -8.34 26.45
C THR A 449 25.87 -7.15 27.27
N GLN A 450 25.12 -7.40 28.35
CA GLN A 450 24.54 -6.37 29.24
C GLN A 450 23.67 -5.32 28.52
N PRO A 451 22.64 -5.72 27.77
CA PRO A 451 21.78 -4.78 27.05
C PRO A 451 21.06 -3.80 27.98
N ASP A 452 20.81 -4.21 29.24
CA ASP A 452 20.20 -3.35 30.27
C ASP A 452 21.03 -2.13 30.62
N GLU A 453 22.34 -2.32 30.80
CA GLU A 453 23.27 -1.27 31.20
C GLU A 453 23.45 -0.25 30.08
N ALA A 454 23.63 -0.74 28.85
CA ALA A 454 23.66 0.09 27.66
C ALA A 454 22.39 0.93 27.50
N ALA A 455 21.23 0.32 27.71
CA ALA A 455 19.94 0.98 27.62
C ALA A 455 19.80 2.08 28.68
N ARG A 456 20.15 1.80 29.94
CA ARG A 456 20.13 2.78 31.04
C ARG A 456 21.10 3.93 30.81
N ALA A 457 22.29 3.66 30.28
CA ALA A 457 23.28 4.70 29.97
C ALA A 457 22.74 5.66 28.90
N PHE A 458 22.14 5.12 27.83
CA PHE A 458 21.47 5.92 26.81
C PHE A 458 20.32 6.74 27.39
N PHE A 459 19.42 6.11 28.15
CA PHE A 459 18.31 6.78 28.83
C PHE A 459 18.79 7.94 29.72
N SER A 460 19.83 7.72 30.54
CA SER A 460 20.37 8.74 31.43
C SER A 460 20.92 9.94 30.67
N ALA A 461 21.58 9.72 29.53
CA ALA A 461 22.09 10.79 28.68
C ALA A 461 20.93 11.63 28.09
N VAL A 462 19.88 10.99 27.59
CA VAL A 462 18.70 11.70 27.07
C VAL A 462 17.95 12.42 28.18
N LEU A 463 17.75 11.81 29.35
CA LEU A 463 17.09 12.43 30.50
C LEU A 463 17.83 13.71 30.94
N LYS A 464 19.17 13.69 30.99
CA LYS A 464 19.99 14.88 31.33
C LYS A 464 19.89 15.98 30.27
N SER A 465 19.63 15.60 29.02
CA SER A 465 19.44 16.55 27.92
C SER A 465 18.04 17.17 27.88
N THR A 466 17.14 16.89 28.83
CA THR A 466 15.80 17.49 28.89
C THR A 466 15.66 18.39 30.11
N ARG A 467 14.92 19.49 29.96
CA ARG A 467 14.74 20.56 30.97
C ARG A 467 13.72 20.14 32.02
N VAL A 468 14.05 20.32 33.30
CA VAL A 468 13.17 20.01 34.46
C VAL A 468 12.23 21.17 34.77
N ASP A 469 12.69 22.39 34.53
CA ASP A 469 12.00 23.65 34.77
C ASP A 469 10.84 23.91 33.81
N GLN A 470 10.67 23.03 32.81
CA GLN A 470 9.57 23.04 31.86
C GLN A 470 8.77 21.75 32.03
N PRO A 471 7.89 21.66 33.05
CA PRO A 471 6.98 20.54 33.18
C PRO A 471 6.12 20.43 31.91
N ALA A 472 5.69 19.21 31.58
CA ALA A 472 4.70 18.96 30.55
C ALA A 472 3.44 19.73 30.92
N THR A 473 3.26 20.88 30.28
CA THR A 473 1.97 21.53 30.23
C THR A 473 1.00 20.57 29.57
N ASP A 474 -0.15 20.35 30.21
CA ASP A 474 -1.27 19.64 29.59
C ASP A 474 -1.51 20.29 28.22
N LEU A 475 -1.14 19.58 27.14
CA LEU A 475 -1.15 20.11 25.78
C LEU A 475 -2.58 20.46 25.32
N THR A 476 -3.59 20.08 26.10
CA THR A 476 -4.99 20.47 25.91
C THR A 476 -5.33 21.87 26.43
N ALA A 477 -4.47 22.47 27.25
CA ALA A 477 -4.65 23.76 27.89
C ALA A 477 -3.62 24.80 27.41
N THR A 478 -3.41 24.93 26.10
CA THR A 478 -2.58 26.03 25.57
C THR A 478 -3.36 27.33 25.61
N GLU A 479 -2.93 28.26 26.47
CA GLU A 479 -3.25 29.68 26.34
C GLU A 479 -2.88 30.14 24.91
N SER A 480 -3.90 30.45 24.12
CA SER A 480 -3.74 31.10 22.82
C SER A 480 -3.71 32.61 23.03
N PRO A 481 -2.71 33.34 22.50
CA PRO A 481 -1.63 32.92 21.59
C PRO A 481 -0.42 32.25 22.28
N ILE A 482 0.18 31.26 21.60
CA ILE A 482 1.39 30.57 22.08
C ILE A 482 2.58 31.54 22.09
N ARG A 483 3.30 31.61 23.22
CA ARG A 483 4.61 32.27 23.28
C ARG A 483 5.70 31.29 22.85
N TRP A 484 6.17 31.40 21.62
CA TRP A 484 7.29 30.62 21.10
C TRP A 484 8.63 31.17 21.61
N LEU A 485 9.48 30.30 22.14
CA LEU A 485 10.85 30.61 22.55
C LEU A 485 11.80 30.03 21.50
N ASN A 486 12.54 30.90 20.81
CA ASN A 486 13.57 30.46 19.88
C ASN A 486 14.67 29.72 20.67
N PRO A 487 14.92 28.43 20.40
CA PRO A 487 15.84 27.61 21.18
C PRO A 487 17.31 27.92 20.91
N VAL A 488 17.62 28.65 19.84
CA VAL A 488 18.98 29.06 19.46
C VAL A 488 19.32 30.42 20.06
N THR A 489 18.39 31.38 20.01
CA THR A 489 18.64 32.77 20.44
C THR A 489 18.12 33.08 21.84
N GLY A 490 17.15 32.31 22.35
CA GLY A 490 16.43 32.62 23.59
C GLY A 490 15.41 33.76 23.45
N ASN A 491 15.25 34.34 22.26
CA ASN A 491 14.23 35.36 22.00
C ASN A 491 12.84 34.74 21.96
N THR A 492 11.81 35.49 22.36
CA THR A 492 10.42 35.02 22.33
C THR A 492 9.56 35.81 21.36
N VAL A 493 8.62 35.15 20.70
CA VAL A 493 7.57 35.76 19.88
C VAL A 493 6.21 35.16 20.24
N LYS A 494 5.12 35.90 20.03
CA LYS A 494 3.76 35.36 20.17
C LYS A 494 3.31 34.89 18.79
N LEU A 495 3.08 33.59 18.63
CA LEU A 495 2.53 33.03 17.41
C LEU A 495 1.04 33.37 17.28
N ALA A 496 0.52 33.42 16.05
CA ALA A 496 -0.90 33.62 15.80
C ALA A 496 -1.77 32.64 16.61
N ALA A 497 -2.93 33.11 17.06
CA ALA A 497 -3.79 32.45 18.04
C ALA A 497 -4.27 31.03 17.62
N HIS A 498 -4.30 30.73 16.32
CA HIS A 498 -4.73 29.42 15.84
C HIS A 498 -3.60 28.38 15.86
N TRP A 499 -2.32 28.74 16.04
CA TRP A 499 -1.25 27.75 16.11
C TRP A 499 -1.19 27.06 17.46
N GLY A 500 -1.17 25.72 17.44
CA GLY A 500 -1.03 24.83 18.57
C GLY A 500 0.23 24.00 18.45
N PHE A 501 0.98 23.77 19.53
CA PHE A 501 2.08 22.79 19.48
C PHE A 501 1.50 21.41 19.17
N ASN A 502 2.02 20.77 18.13
CA ASN A 502 1.61 19.41 17.79
C ASN A 502 2.71 18.45 18.23
N PRO A 503 2.47 17.58 19.23
CA PRO A 503 3.44 16.61 19.71
C PRO A 503 3.59 15.37 18.80
N TYR A 504 2.72 15.17 17.82
CA TYR A 504 2.73 14.00 16.91
C TYR A 504 3.58 14.21 15.65
N VAL A 505 3.84 15.47 15.32
CA VAL A 505 4.53 15.90 14.10
C VAL A 505 6.04 16.13 14.25
N PRO A 506 6.63 16.34 15.46
CA PRO A 506 8.05 16.55 15.59
C PRO A 506 8.83 15.38 15.01
N SER A 507 9.59 15.65 13.95
CA SER A 507 10.46 14.70 13.28
C SER A 507 11.86 15.26 13.20
N LYS A 508 12.86 14.45 12.83
CA LYS A 508 14.17 14.99 12.43
C LYS A 508 14.00 16.12 11.41
N ALA A 509 13.06 16.00 10.49
CA ALA A 509 12.77 17.04 9.51
C ALA A 509 12.20 18.33 10.13
N ASN A 510 11.42 18.24 11.20
CA ASN A 510 10.76 19.40 11.80
C ASN A 510 10.69 19.22 13.32
N PRO A 511 11.77 19.48 14.07
CA PRO A 511 11.82 19.25 15.52
C PRO A 511 10.84 20.13 16.30
N TRP A 512 10.43 21.27 15.74
CA TRP A 512 9.39 22.11 16.30
C TRP A 512 8.21 22.15 15.34
N ALA A 513 7.15 21.43 15.66
CA ALA A 513 5.97 21.32 14.82
C ALA A 513 4.72 21.87 15.50
N TYR A 514 3.89 22.56 14.72
CA TYR A 514 2.65 23.18 15.17
C TYR A 514 1.54 22.86 14.17
N THR A 515 0.30 22.75 14.64
CA THR A 515 -0.88 22.58 13.81
C THR A 515 -1.98 23.54 14.22
N SER A 516 -2.91 23.81 13.31
CA SER A 516 -4.05 24.68 13.59
C SER A 516 -4.99 24.07 14.65
N LEU A 517 -5.21 24.80 15.75
CA LEU A 517 -6.06 24.44 16.88
C LEU A 517 -7.56 24.41 16.54
N LEU A 518 -7.96 25.06 15.44
CA LEU A 518 -9.36 25.33 15.12
C LEU A 518 -10.23 24.07 14.94
N ARG A 519 -9.66 22.87 14.79
CA ARG A 519 -10.42 21.61 14.67
C ARG A 519 -9.91 20.40 15.46
N CYS A 520 -8.84 20.55 16.25
CA CYS A 520 -8.40 19.49 17.18
C CYS A 520 -9.48 19.15 18.24
N SER A 521 -10.39 20.10 18.53
CA SER A 521 -11.37 19.98 19.61
C SER A 521 -12.64 19.19 19.28
N GLN A 522 -12.90 18.84 18.01
CA GLN A 522 -14.19 18.25 17.64
C GLN A 522 -14.27 16.73 17.80
N ILE A 523 -13.16 16.03 18.02
CA ILE A 523 -13.17 14.58 18.24
C ILE A 523 -12.46 14.26 19.55
N VAL A 524 -13.24 14.21 20.64
CA VAL A 524 -12.76 13.74 21.94
C VAL A 524 -12.23 12.31 21.79
N GLY A 525 -10.92 12.15 21.91
CA GLY A 525 -10.24 10.84 21.90
C GLY A 525 -9.62 10.39 20.58
N ALA A 526 -9.72 11.16 19.49
CA ALA A 526 -8.88 10.93 18.32
C ALA A 526 -7.56 11.73 18.46
N PRO A 527 -6.39 11.13 18.20
CA PRO A 527 -5.16 11.91 18.09
C PRO A 527 -5.38 12.99 17.03
N CYS A 528 -4.85 14.19 17.25
CA CYS A 528 -4.83 15.30 16.28
C CYS A 528 -3.94 14.98 15.04
N GLY A 529 -4.01 13.75 14.53
CA GLY A 529 -3.14 13.19 13.49
C GLY A 529 -3.52 13.61 12.08
N GLY A 530 -3.99 14.84 11.92
CA GLY A 530 -4.43 15.39 10.64
C GLY A 530 -4.98 16.79 10.85
N GLY A 531 -4.13 17.72 11.30
CA GLY A 531 -4.47 19.13 11.11
C GLY A 531 -4.57 19.39 9.61
N GLU A 532 -5.61 20.09 9.16
CA GLU A 532 -5.75 20.52 7.75
C GLU A 532 -4.53 21.36 7.31
N GLU A 533 -3.81 21.94 8.28
CA GLU A 533 -2.53 22.61 8.12
C GLU A 533 -1.57 22.37 9.29
N ALA A 534 -0.28 22.38 8.98
CA ALA A 534 0.83 22.14 9.88
C ALA A 534 2.04 23.00 9.48
N VAL A 535 2.81 23.46 10.47
CA VAL A 535 4.11 24.12 10.28
C VAL A 535 5.19 23.41 11.05
N GLY A 536 6.36 23.30 10.45
CA GLY A 536 7.56 22.72 11.02
C GLY A 536 8.73 23.69 10.93
N VAL A 537 9.49 23.83 12.02
CA VAL A 537 10.73 24.61 12.07
C VAL A 537 11.89 23.69 12.37
N ARG A 538 13.01 23.88 11.67
CA ARG A 538 14.28 23.18 11.90
C ARG A 538 15.45 24.13 11.82
N TYR A 539 16.42 23.93 12.70
CA TYR A 539 17.71 24.61 12.69
C TYR A 539 18.85 23.60 12.44
N PHE A 540 19.77 23.96 11.55
CA PHE A 540 20.96 23.21 11.19
C PHE A 540 22.19 24.04 11.57
N PRO A 541 22.87 23.75 12.70
CA PRO A 541 24.04 24.52 13.10
C PRO A 541 25.19 24.36 12.10
N ASP A 542 26.02 25.40 11.98
CA ASP A 542 27.26 25.31 11.22
C ASP A 542 28.23 24.34 11.90
N SER A 543 28.53 23.24 11.23
CA SER A 543 29.73 22.46 11.44
C SER A 543 30.89 23.17 10.73
N GLY A 544 32.14 22.95 11.14
CA GLY A 544 33.30 23.58 10.46
C GLY A 544 33.37 23.30 8.95
N ASP A 545 32.67 22.26 8.47
CA ASP A 545 32.53 21.85 7.08
C ASP A 545 31.18 22.24 6.46
N SER A 546 30.39 23.09 7.12
CA SER A 546 29.07 23.47 6.64
C SER A 546 29.12 24.26 5.33
N PRO A 547 28.14 24.08 4.44
CA PRO A 547 27.97 24.86 3.23
C PRO A 547 28.11 26.37 3.47
N GLN A 548 28.77 27.08 2.54
CA GLN A 548 29.01 28.52 2.67
C GLN A 548 27.79 29.35 2.29
N ASN A 549 26.91 28.80 1.45
CA ASN A 549 25.72 29.48 0.97
C ASN A 549 24.49 28.55 0.91
N LEU A 550 23.31 29.13 0.67
CA LEU A 550 22.03 28.42 0.62
C LEU A 550 21.98 27.39 -0.52
N GLN A 551 22.65 27.64 -1.64
CA GLN A 551 22.66 26.75 -2.80
C GLN A 551 23.44 25.47 -2.53
N GLU A 552 24.62 25.57 -1.94
CA GLU A 552 25.41 24.42 -1.48
C GLU A 552 24.67 23.62 -0.40
N PHE A 553 23.97 24.32 0.51
CA PHE A 553 23.14 23.66 1.51
C PHE A 553 21.96 22.89 0.88
N ALA A 554 21.31 23.47 -0.12
CA ALA A 554 20.28 22.79 -0.89
C ALA A 554 20.84 21.54 -1.60
N GLN A 555 22.01 21.62 -2.23
CA GLN A 555 22.67 20.46 -2.84
C GLN A 555 23.03 19.37 -1.82
N THR A 556 23.41 19.77 -0.61
CA THR A 556 23.67 18.82 0.49
C THR A 556 22.38 18.09 0.88
N MET A 557 21.25 18.79 0.95
CA MET A 557 19.94 18.18 1.16
C MET A 557 19.55 17.23 0.00
N HIS A 558 19.93 17.53 -1.25
CA HIS A 558 19.74 16.61 -2.38
C HIS A 558 20.49 15.30 -2.17
N ALA A 559 21.77 15.40 -1.84
CA ALA A 559 22.65 14.26 -1.66
C ALA A 559 22.18 13.37 -0.50
N ALA A 560 21.62 13.99 0.55
CA ALA A 560 20.99 13.31 1.67
C ALA A 560 19.59 12.73 1.34
N LYS A 561 19.09 12.92 0.12
CA LYS A 561 17.72 12.55 -0.30
C LYS A 561 16.63 13.12 0.62
N ASP A 562 16.83 14.34 1.11
CA ASP A 562 15.83 15.01 1.94
C ASP A 562 14.53 15.18 1.13
N PRO A 563 13.36 14.79 1.67
CA PRO A 563 12.09 14.84 0.95
C PRO A 563 11.66 16.26 0.55
N VAL A 564 12.24 17.30 1.18
CA VAL A 564 11.99 18.71 0.86
C VAL A 564 12.83 19.16 -0.35
N TYR A 565 13.88 18.44 -0.75
CA TYR A 565 14.77 18.88 -1.82
C TYR A 565 14.09 19.13 -3.18
N PRO A 566 13.17 18.27 -3.67
CA PRO A 566 12.46 18.54 -4.92
C PRO A 566 11.74 19.90 -4.92
N LEU A 567 11.35 20.40 -3.75
CA LEU A 567 10.73 21.71 -3.57
C LEU A 567 11.77 22.84 -3.71
N LEU A 568 13.00 22.64 -3.19
CA LEU A 568 14.09 23.61 -3.29
C LEU A 568 14.55 23.89 -4.72
N VAL A 569 14.43 22.91 -5.62
CA VAL A 569 14.75 23.08 -7.05
C VAL A 569 13.87 24.15 -7.70
N GLN A 570 12.66 24.36 -7.17
CA GLN A 570 11.71 25.36 -7.66
C GLN A 570 11.70 26.63 -6.79
N ALA A 571 12.63 26.75 -5.83
CA ALA A 571 12.72 27.92 -4.96
C ALA A 571 13.11 29.17 -5.73
N ARG A 572 12.58 30.32 -5.30
CA ARG A 572 13.09 31.64 -5.65
C ARG A 572 13.84 32.22 -4.47
N GLU A 573 14.94 32.89 -4.77
CA GLU A 573 15.68 33.65 -3.78
C GLU A 573 15.09 35.06 -3.65
N GLU A 574 14.82 35.47 -2.42
CA GLU A 574 14.27 36.77 -2.06
C GLU A 574 15.11 37.40 -0.94
N MET A 575 15.29 38.72 -1.01
CA MET A 575 15.91 39.49 0.07
C MET A 575 14.86 39.96 1.07
N ARG A 576 14.89 39.43 2.29
CA ARG A 576 14.00 39.85 3.39
C ARG A 576 14.82 40.38 4.56
N ASN A 577 14.59 41.63 4.95
CA ASN A 577 15.33 42.32 6.02
C ASN A 577 16.86 42.22 5.86
N GLY A 578 17.37 42.35 4.63
CA GLY A 578 18.81 42.28 4.34
C GLY A 578 19.41 40.87 4.36
N ARG A 579 18.60 39.82 4.48
CA ARG A 579 19.03 38.41 4.43
C ARG A 579 18.44 37.70 3.23
N HIS A 580 19.23 36.80 2.65
CA HIS A 580 18.80 35.91 1.59
C HIS A 580 17.87 34.83 2.15
N VAL A 581 16.70 34.68 1.55
CA VAL A 581 15.70 33.66 1.88
C VAL A 581 15.34 32.94 0.59
N TRP A 582 15.48 31.62 0.58
CA TRP A 582 14.95 30.77 -0.49
C TRP A 582 13.55 30.34 -0.11
N GLU A 583 12.55 30.70 -0.90
CA GLU A 583 11.18 30.26 -0.70
C GLU A 583 10.62 29.56 -1.94
N GLY A 584 9.77 28.57 -1.73
CA GLY A 584 9.11 27.85 -2.81
C GLY A 584 7.83 27.17 -2.36
N GLU A 585 7.03 26.79 -3.33
CA GLU A 585 5.77 26.08 -3.13
C GLU A 585 5.66 24.93 -4.14
N SER A 586 5.10 23.80 -3.72
CA SER A 586 4.80 22.70 -4.63
C SER A 586 3.82 21.72 -3.98
N MET A 587 3.27 20.82 -4.80
CA MET A 587 2.45 19.70 -4.33
C MET A 587 3.38 18.53 -4.03
N GLY A 588 3.41 18.07 -2.80
CA GLY A 588 4.38 17.06 -2.37
C GLY A 588 3.96 16.32 -1.12
N TYR A 589 4.83 15.44 -0.66
CA TYR A 589 4.66 14.77 0.61
C TYR A 589 5.45 15.53 1.67
N ALA A 590 4.77 16.15 2.63
CA ALA A 590 5.43 16.61 3.84
C ALA A 590 5.04 15.68 4.99
N ALA A 591 6.01 15.27 5.79
CA ALA A 591 5.76 14.44 6.97
C ALA A 591 5.10 15.25 8.12
N LEU A 592 4.32 16.28 7.78
CA LEU A 592 3.80 17.26 8.73
C LEU A 592 2.34 17.01 9.14
N THR A 593 1.51 16.38 8.30
CA THR A 593 0.09 16.14 8.65
C THR A 593 -0.23 14.70 9.05
N GLY A 594 0.75 13.79 9.06
CA GLY A 594 0.54 12.38 9.41
C GLY A 594 -0.25 11.56 8.38
N GLY A 595 -0.66 12.17 7.26
CA GLY A 595 -1.34 11.49 6.16
C GLY A 595 -0.39 10.93 5.11
N TYR A 596 -0.87 10.01 4.26
CA TYR A 596 -0.21 9.56 3.01
C TYR A 596 -0.63 10.40 1.79
N HIS A 597 -1.12 11.61 2.04
CA HIS A 597 -1.75 12.44 1.01
C HIS A 597 -0.74 13.42 0.40
N THR A 598 -0.95 13.75 -0.87
CA THR A 598 -0.27 14.89 -1.49
C THR A 598 -0.78 16.15 -0.81
N GLU A 599 0.13 16.91 -0.23
CA GLU A 599 -0.13 18.15 0.47
C GLU A 599 0.35 19.32 -0.38
N PHE A 600 -0.27 20.48 -0.20
CA PHE A 600 0.34 21.74 -0.60
C PHE A 600 1.45 22.05 0.41
N VAL A 601 2.69 22.15 -0.07
CA VAL A 601 3.85 22.42 0.77
C VAL A 601 4.47 23.75 0.35
N ARG A 602 4.63 24.67 1.31
CA ARG A 602 5.43 25.90 1.17
C ARG A 602 6.62 25.82 2.12
N PHE A 603 7.78 26.30 1.71
CA PHE A 603 8.95 26.28 2.58
C PHE A 603 9.74 27.59 2.46
N TRP A 604 10.50 27.87 3.51
CA TRP A 604 11.49 28.95 3.60
C TRP A 604 12.79 28.38 4.14
N LEU A 605 13.90 28.74 3.49
CA LEU A 605 15.24 28.38 3.88
C LEU A 605 16.11 29.64 3.96
N PHE A 606 16.75 29.89 5.10
CA PHE A 606 17.58 31.08 5.30
C PHE A 606 18.75 30.80 6.23
N ARG A 607 19.81 31.61 6.15
CA ARG A 607 20.97 31.52 7.05
C ARG A 607 20.82 32.52 8.20
N SER A 608 21.08 32.08 9.42
CA SER A 608 21.04 32.92 10.63
C SER A 608 21.70 32.21 11.80
N ASN A 609 22.22 32.96 12.78
CA ASN A 609 22.73 32.41 14.04
C ASN A 609 23.86 31.38 13.91
N ASN A 610 24.71 31.49 12.88
CA ASN A 610 25.74 30.49 12.53
C ASN A 610 25.12 29.13 12.18
N GLY A 611 24.09 29.14 11.35
CA GLY A 611 23.47 27.94 10.80
C GLY A 611 22.39 28.24 9.78
N PHE A 612 21.70 27.20 9.34
CA PHE A 612 20.58 27.27 8.40
C PHE A 612 19.27 27.01 9.12
N TRP A 613 18.25 27.77 8.78
CA TRP A 613 16.89 27.61 9.27
C TRP A 613 16.00 27.18 8.13
N ARG A 614 15.14 26.20 8.42
CA ARG A 614 14.07 25.74 7.54
C ARG A 614 12.74 25.91 8.25
N VAL A 615 11.80 26.56 7.58
CA VAL A 615 10.38 26.61 7.97
C VAL A 615 9.59 25.93 6.87
N THR A 616 8.78 24.93 7.19
CA THR A 616 7.96 24.18 6.25
C THR A 616 6.50 24.31 6.67
N TYR A 617 5.65 24.77 5.78
CA TYR A 617 4.20 24.73 5.92
C TYR A 617 3.65 23.63 5.03
N ALA A 618 2.71 22.85 5.54
CA ALA A 618 2.00 21.84 4.79
C ALA A 618 0.50 21.95 5.09
N ALA A 619 -0.31 21.85 4.05
CA ALA A 619 -1.76 21.83 4.18
C ALA A 619 -2.41 20.87 3.20
N GLU A 620 -3.57 20.35 3.54
CA GLU A 620 -4.37 19.55 2.62
C GLU A 620 -4.75 20.37 1.37
N PRO A 621 -4.78 19.78 0.17
CA PRO A 621 -5.11 20.51 -1.07
C PRO A 621 -6.49 21.16 -1.07
N SER A 622 -7.42 20.62 -0.26
CA SER A 622 -8.77 21.14 -0.05
C SER A 622 -8.81 22.35 0.88
N PHE A 623 -7.76 22.58 1.67
CA PHE A 623 -7.70 23.72 2.55
C PHE A 623 -7.48 25.00 1.71
N PRO A 624 -8.17 26.11 2.04
CA PRO A 624 -7.92 27.37 1.37
C PRO A 624 -6.42 27.65 1.43
N ARG A 625 -5.79 27.94 0.28
CA ARG A 625 -4.38 28.36 0.21
C ARG A 625 -4.23 29.78 0.76
N ASP A 626 -4.79 30.07 1.93
CA ASP A 626 -4.51 31.31 2.61
C ASP A 626 -3.10 31.20 3.19
N THR A 627 -2.11 31.39 2.32
CA THR A 627 -0.70 31.32 2.65
C THR A 627 -0.28 32.42 3.62
N LYS A 628 -1.20 33.30 4.01
CA LYS A 628 -0.95 34.40 4.93
C LYS A 628 -0.62 33.90 6.33
N ASP A 629 -1.32 32.89 6.83
CA ASP A 629 -1.07 32.34 8.16
C ASP A 629 0.31 31.65 8.23
N ALA A 630 0.66 30.94 7.15
CA ALA A 630 1.99 30.34 6.98
C ALA A 630 3.11 31.40 6.93
N GLU A 631 2.86 32.50 6.23
CA GLU A 631 3.82 33.60 6.06
C GLU A 631 3.96 34.43 7.34
N GLU A 632 2.88 34.65 8.08
CA GLU A 632 2.90 35.24 9.42
C GLU A 632 3.74 34.39 10.38
N PHE A 633 3.50 33.07 10.40
CA PHE A 633 4.30 32.14 11.21
C PHE A 633 5.79 32.18 10.83
N PHE A 634 6.11 32.18 9.54
CA PHE A 634 7.50 32.33 9.08
C PHE A 634 8.11 33.65 9.57
N ASN A 635 7.40 34.77 9.44
CA ASN A 635 7.89 36.09 9.86
C ASN A 635 8.12 36.16 11.37
N ASP A 636 7.23 35.56 12.16
CA ASP A 636 7.38 35.45 13.62
C ASP A 636 8.67 34.71 13.98
N VAL A 637 8.89 33.52 13.40
CA VAL A 637 10.12 32.75 13.60
C VAL A 637 11.35 33.53 13.14
N PHE A 638 11.30 34.08 11.92
CA PHE A 638 12.39 34.83 11.31
C PHE A 638 12.79 36.07 12.13
N SER A 639 11.84 36.73 12.80
CA SER A 639 12.09 37.91 13.65
C SER A 639 12.90 37.61 14.91
N THR A 640 12.88 36.36 15.38
CA THR A 640 13.63 35.95 16.58
C THR A 640 15.10 35.57 16.31
N THR A 641 15.46 35.49 15.03
CA THR A 641 16.80 35.09 14.57
C THR A 641 17.66 36.31 14.26
N THR A 642 18.97 36.19 14.38
CA THR A 642 19.91 37.29 14.05
C THR A 642 20.78 36.90 12.86
N PRO A 643 21.08 37.83 11.94
CA PRO A 643 21.91 37.58 10.75
C PRO A 643 23.17 36.75 11.05
#